data_AF-A0A3D2UT15-F1
#
_entry.id   AF-A0A3D2UT15-F1
#
_cell.length_a   1.000
_cell.length_b   1.000
_cell.length_c   1.000
_cell.angle_alpha   90.00
_cell.angle_beta   90.00
_cell.angle_gamma   90.00
#
_symmetry.space_group_name_H-M   'P 1'
#
loop_
_entity.id
_entity.type
_entity.pdbx_description
1 polymer ?
#
loop_
_entity_poly.entity_id
_entity_poly.type
_entity_poly.pdbx_seq_one_letter_code
_entity_poly.pdbx_strand_id
1 'polypeptide(L)'
;MKEMKRPTTRFERARLWIVLAVLIFIAAIFITSSKFESIKTFIEKSQNTFNLVIGLGIVTLILILIPLFYTFRKRALQEKMPGTMMAWLQSHVYLGLLSLGVVFVHIWVPSFSDTWTSGKTALAIFALLVVSGVVWRIVYVVIPPQVAKNVGNLAITDTEDKARITKVEIDKLLAGKPIEFQRAAQKRLSGSTQEKFEGDEYGWSRFVKLADRLSRYTKRETRQKRYASFLQGWKALHIPLSVILIAVVGIHIWETMHVPNIVANEVQGLPPASACADCHAEIVEEWRVAMHAQAQNAPIIISQTNLALEKFPEFGRACNNCHAPIGTSLTDTPTLPIDVENQLRIHPNGAVVDDGVTCIVCHTISEAPEERRGMFDAFPFEQGNANTFANMFGPNGGNTTLPSTRHGTGIGFMTDSIASSQLCGSCHNVKVDIDGNGEITAFPGSEGNGRDSDRDNQLDENELEFEADGKTLKDLVLQTTFDEWQDYVATQEANNRLALGCVDCHMPLLDPAPIADSAPGSFFADAPERPRHSHHFVGVDYSLTPGYYEQEGMPEGIREYVLEDREKLLRSAMNLFVDVAEPSENRLSATVTVQSTLDGHNLPTGFAFARQMWLEVYAETSSGRKVCLADFEVNGVIIIADCASGQISSPQAELKTCDPLALAEIGLKASKNDELVKLNPLSVAPLSRCDPYLTNFQKILSDGDFNGDGIFEEVEYQSLFADIVKTRVRTFDQQAMDALNTTILINGEPHDSASYEYVFDLTGFEGETITITAIMRFRHLPPYFIKALNDGYPNGITADDLLENMTVVDIVTVESVPVSVP
;
A
#
# COMPACT_ATOMS: atom_id res chain seq x y z
N MET A 1 -13.06 20.49 77.07
CA MET A 1 -12.76 19.07 76.75
C MET A 1 -11.82 19.03 75.55
N LYS A 2 -10.58 18.55 75.74
CA LYS A 2 -9.65 18.30 74.64
C LYS A 2 -10.22 17.12 73.83
N GLU A 3 -10.55 17.32 72.56
CA GLU A 3 -10.96 16.23 71.67
C GLU A 3 -9.84 15.18 71.61
N MET A 4 -10.11 13.97 72.12
CA MET A 4 -9.23 12.83 71.94
C MET A 4 -9.21 12.45 70.46
N LYS A 5 -8.16 12.85 69.74
CA LYS A 5 -7.94 12.42 68.37
C LYS A 5 -7.58 10.93 68.36
N ARG A 6 -8.41 10.13 67.69
CA ARG A 6 -8.17 8.70 67.42
C ARG A 6 -6.77 8.51 66.81
N PRO A 7 -5.98 7.52 67.26
CA PRO A 7 -4.69 7.21 66.65
C PRO A 7 -4.91 6.72 65.21
N THR A 8 -4.34 7.46 64.24
CA THR A 8 -4.41 7.11 62.83
C THR A 8 -3.50 5.91 62.53
N THR A 9 -4.01 4.89 61.85
CA THR A 9 -3.19 3.73 61.45
C THR A 9 -2.19 4.10 60.34
N ARG A 10 -1.14 3.29 60.13
CA ARG A 10 -0.08 3.61 59.14
C ARG A 10 -0.67 3.85 57.73
N PHE A 11 -1.64 3.03 57.30
CA PHE A 11 -2.26 3.12 55.98
C PHE A 11 -3.24 4.29 55.77
N GLU A 12 -3.57 5.03 56.84
CA GLU A 12 -4.41 6.23 56.73
C GLU A 12 -3.63 7.50 56.36
N ARG A 13 -2.28 7.44 56.40
CA ARG A 13 -1.42 8.60 56.12
C ARG A 13 -1.08 8.66 54.63
N ALA A 14 -1.53 9.71 53.96
CA ALA A 14 -1.25 9.99 52.54
C ALA A 14 0.25 9.92 52.19
N ARG A 15 1.13 10.41 53.08
CA ARG A 15 2.58 10.42 52.88
C ARG A 15 3.18 9.03 52.58
N LEU A 16 2.64 7.96 53.15
CA LEU A 16 3.14 6.60 52.93
C LEU A 16 2.80 6.11 51.53
N TRP A 17 1.59 6.41 51.05
CA TRP A 17 1.16 6.08 49.70
C TRP A 17 1.86 6.92 48.64
N ILE A 18 2.11 8.21 48.93
CA ILE A 18 2.92 9.09 48.06
C ILE A 18 4.33 8.55 47.92
N VAL A 19 4.99 8.23 49.04
CA VAL A 19 6.36 7.66 49.02
C VAL A 19 6.37 6.33 48.27
N LEU A 20 5.39 5.45 48.49
CA LEU A 20 5.28 4.19 47.77
C LEU A 20 5.11 4.39 46.26
N ALA A 21 4.19 5.26 45.84
CA ALA A 21 3.94 5.56 44.43
C ALA A 21 5.17 6.20 43.76
N VAL A 22 5.83 7.15 44.42
CA VAL A 22 7.06 7.79 43.94
C VAL A 22 8.21 6.78 43.84
N LEU A 23 8.39 5.91 44.84
CA LEU A 23 9.41 4.86 44.79
C LEU A 23 9.15 3.85 43.69
N ILE A 24 7.88 3.46 43.45
CA ILE A 24 7.53 2.56 42.34
C ILE A 24 7.78 3.25 41.00
N PHE A 25 7.44 4.54 40.87
CA PHE A 25 7.67 5.30 39.64
C PHE A 25 9.17 5.52 39.37
N ILE A 26 9.96 5.86 40.39
CA ILE A 26 11.42 5.97 40.31
C ILE A 26 12.04 4.61 39.99
N ALA A 27 11.56 3.53 40.62
CA ALA A 27 12.04 2.18 40.31
C ALA A 27 11.69 1.77 38.89
N ALA A 28 10.49 2.09 38.40
CA ALA A 28 10.10 1.86 37.01
C ALA A 28 11.02 2.63 36.05
N ILE A 29 11.20 3.94 36.26
CA ILE A 29 12.11 4.78 35.46
C ILE A 29 13.55 4.25 35.52
N PHE A 30 14.04 3.91 36.70
CA PHE A 30 15.41 3.41 36.90
C PHE A 30 15.59 2.03 36.28
N ILE A 31 14.62 1.12 36.35
CA ILE A 31 14.66 -0.18 35.68
C ILE A 31 14.68 0.03 34.16
N THR A 32 13.83 0.93 33.64
CA THR A 32 13.82 1.26 32.21
C THR A 32 15.10 1.96 31.76
N SER A 33 15.77 2.76 32.60
CA SER A 33 16.96 3.53 32.21
C SER A 33 18.29 2.81 32.48
N SER A 34 18.40 2.03 33.56
CA SER A 34 19.65 1.38 34.00
C SER A 34 19.83 -0.04 33.49
N LYS A 35 18.73 -0.71 33.14
CA LYS A 35 18.74 -2.03 32.52
C LYS A 35 18.20 -2.01 31.10
N PHE A 36 18.16 -0.82 30.47
CA PHE A 36 17.65 -0.64 29.11
C PHE A 36 18.26 -1.65 28.15
N GLU A 37 19.60 -1.73 28.08
CA GLU A 37 20.30 -2.66 27.19
C GLU A 37 20.10 -4.14 27.54
N SER A 38 19.99 -4.51 28.83
CA SER A 38 19.75 -5.89 29.26
C SER A 38 18.29 -6.34 29.07
N ILE A 39 17.34 -5.41 29.18
CA ILE A 39 15.92 -5.63 28.91
C ILE A 39 15.71 -5.67 27.40
N LYS A 40 16.35 -4.77 26.65
CA LYS A 40 16.42 -4.75 25.19
C LYS A 40 16.95 -6.08 24.65
N THR A 41 18.12 -6.56 25.09
CA THR A 41 18.63 -7.89 24.69
C THR A 41 17.75 -9.06 25.15
N PHE A 42 17.04 -8.97 26.29
CA PHE A 42 16.10 -10.01 26.72
C PHE A 42 14.82 -10.04 25.87
N ILE A 43 14.33 -8.87 25.45
CA ILE A 43 13.18 -8.69 24.56
C ILE A 43 13.55 -9.09 23.13
N GLU A 44 14.72 -8.67 22.62
CA GLU A 44 15.26 -9.02 21.30
C GLU A 44 15.53 -10.53 21.17
N LYS A 45 15.93 -11.21 22.25
CA LYS A 45 16.27 -12.63 22.23
C LYS A 45 15.07 -13.57 22.43
N SER A 46 13.86 -13.07 22.62
CA SER A 46 12.72 -13.96 22.85
C SER A 46 11.41 -13.49 22.23
N GLN A 47 10.65 -14.44 21.69
CA GLN A 47 9.25 -14.31 21.22
C GLN A 47 8.25 -13.90 22.34
N ASN A 48 8.70 -13.30 23.45
CA ASN A 48 7.92 -13.04 24.66
C ASN A 48 7.42 -11.59 24.81
N THR A 49 7.60 -10.72 23.81
CA THR A 49 7.04 -9.35 23.85
C THR A 49 5.52 -9.38 24.05
N PHE A 50 4.83 -10.30 23.38
CA PHE A 50 3.40 -10.54 23.57
C PHE A 50 3.05 -10.93 25.03
N ASN A 51 3.81 -11.86 25.62
CA ASN A 51 3.64 -12.29 27.01
C ASN A 51 3.88 -11.15 28.01
N LEU A 52 4.85 -10.27 27.73
CA LEU A 52 5.11 -9.07 28.53
C LEU A 52 3.92 -8.10 28.47
N VAL A 53 3.39 -7.82 27.28
CA VAL A 53 2.22 -6.94 27.08
C VAL A 53 0.99 -7.48 27.80
N ILE A 54 0.71 -8.79 27.68
CA ILE A 54 -0.38 -9.46 28.42
C ILE A 54 -0.17 -9.35 29.93
N GLY A 55 1.06 -9.62 30.42
CA GLY A 55 1.38 -9.52 31.84
C GLY A 55 1.11 -8.12 32.39
N LEU A 56 1.52 -7.08 31.66
CA LEU A 56 1.24 -5.68 32.00
C LEU A 56 -0.26 -5.36 31.94
N GLY A 57 -0.98 -5.93 30.98
CA GLY A 57 -2.44 -5.82 30.85
C GLY A 57 -3.18 -6.40 32.06
N ILE A 58 -2.78 -7.60 32.52
CA ILE A 58 -3.35 -8.24 33.72
C ILE A 58 -3.10 -7.39 34.97
N VAL A 59 -1.86 -6.91 35.15
CA VAL A 59 -1.51 -6.03 36.28
C VAL A 59 -2.34 -4.76 36.25
N THR A 60 -2.49 -4.14 35.07
CA THR A 60 -3.32 -2.96 34.85
C THR A 60 -4.78 -3.21 35.23
N LEU A 61 -5.36 -4.32 34.75
CA LEU A 61 -6.74 -4.69 35.05
C LEU A 61 -6.96 -4.87 36.55
N ILE A 62 -6.05 -5.55 37.24
CA ILE A 62 -6.09 -5.72 38.70
C ILE A 62 -6.05 -4.36 39.40
N LEU A 63 -5.15 -3.46 38.99
CA LEU A 63 -5.00 -2.14 39.59
C LEU A 63 -6.19 -1.20 39.30
N ILE A 64 -6.94 -1.42 38.22
CA ILE A 64 -8.20 -0.70 37.92
C ILE A 64 -9.38 -1.28 38.72
N LEU A 65 -9.44 -2.61 38.86
CA LEU A 65 -10.53 -3.29 39.55
C LEU A 65 -10.52 -3.05 41.07
N ILE A 66 -9.35 -3.03 41.72
CA ILE A 66 -9.23 -2.84 43.18
C ILE A 66 -9.87 -1.50 43.65
N PRO A 67 -9.59 -0.34 43.02
CA PRO A 67 -10.26 0.92 43.32
C PRO A 67 -11.79 0.85 43.23
N LEU A 68 -12.37 0.07 42.31
CA LEU A 68 -13.83 -0.01 42.16
C LEU A 68 -14.51 -0.63 43.39
N PHE A 69 -13.83 -1.56 44.07
CA PHE A 69 -14.33 -2.18 45.30
C PHE A 69 -14.52 -1.18 46.46
N TYR A 70 -13.88 0.00 46.43
CA TYR A 70 -14.15 1.08 47.40
C TYR A 70 -15.63 1.48 47.40
N THR A 71 -16.23 1.63 46.22
CA THR A 71 -17.64 2.03 46.07
C THR A 71 -18.58 0.95 46.61
N PHE A 72 -18.26 -0.31 46.37
CA PHE A 72 -19.02 -1.45 46.87
C PHE A 72 -18.94 -1.57 48.40
N ARG A 73 -17.75 -1.43 48.97
CA ARG A 73 -17.54 -1.41 50.43
C ARG A 73 -18.33 -0.31 51.11
N LYS A 74 -18.29 0.91 50.57
CA LYS A 74 -18.99 2.07 51.13
C LYS A 74 -20.51 1.90 51.15
N ARG A 75 -21.08 1.09 50.26
CA ARG A 75 -22.53 0.95 50.08
C ARG A 75 -23.10 -0.33 50.71
N ALA A 76 -22.38 -1.45 50.65
CA ALA A 76 -22.94 -2.77 50.97
C ALA A 76 -22.16 -3.58 52.03
N LEU A 77 -20.86 -3.32 52.23
CA LEU A 77 -19.97 -4.17 53.04
C LEU A 77 -19.20 -3.41 54.14
N GLN A 78 -19.75 -2.30 54.61
CA GLN A 78 -19.05 -1.37 55.49
C GLN A 78 -18.54 -2.04 56.79
N GLU A 79 -19.18 -3.11 57.26
CA GLU A 79 -18.85 -3.83 58.50
C GLU A 79 -18.12 -5.18 58.29
N LYS A 80 -18.14 -5.75 57.08
CA LYS A 80 -17.61 -7.10 56.82
C LYS A 80 -16.15 -7.12 56.31
N MET A 81 -15.63 -5.97 55.91
CA MET A 81 -14.33 -5.87 55.23
C MET A 81 -13.25 -5.21 56.11
N PRO A 82 -12.01 -5.76 56.16
CA PRO A 82 -10.94 -5.26 57.01
C PRO A 82 -10.41 -3.87 56.60
N GLY A 83 -9.81 -3.15 57.55
CA GLY A 83 -9.21 -1.82 57.34
C GLY A 83 -10.17 -0.65 57.56
N THR A 84 -9.69 0.60 57.51
CA THR A 84 -10.54 1.78 57.77
C THR A 84 -11.07 2.39 56.49
N MET A 85 -12.17 3.16 56.56
CA MET A 85 -12.73 3.86 55.39
C MET A 85 -11.74 4.83 54.75
N MET A 86 -10.86 5.42 55.57
CA MET A 86 -9.82 6.32 55.09
C MET A 86 -8.72 5.54 54.34
N ALA A 87 -8.27 4.39 54.86
CA ALA A 87 -7.27 3.56 54.19
C ALA A 87 -7.73 3.08 52.80
N TRP A 88 -9.00 2.69 52.67
CA TRP A 88 -9.57 2.31 51.37
C TRP A 88 -9.74 3.48 50.41
N LEU A 89 -10.06 4.69 50.92
CA LEU A 89 -10.07 5.89 50.11
C LEU A 89 -8.64 6.25 49.61
N GLN A 90 -7.61 6.06 50.45
CA GLN A 90 -6.22 6.23 49.99
C GLN A 90 -5.90 5.20 48.89
N SER A 91 -6.22 3.93 49.10
CA SER A 91 -6.03 2.85 48.11
C SER A 91 -6.67 3.19 46.75
N HIS A 92 -7.95 3.60 46.73
CA HIS A 92 -8.65 4.00 45.50
C HIS A 92 -7.91 5.09 44.71
N VAL A 93 -7.36 6.09 45.41
CA VAL A 93 -6.65 7.21 44.77
C VAL A 93 -5.28 6.80 44.26
N TYR A 94 -4.46 6.16 45.10
CA TYR A 94 -3.06 5.89 44.73
C TYR A 94 -2.89 4.66 43.85
N LEU A 95 -3.75 3.64 43.97
CA LEU A 95 -3.74 2.53 43.02
C LEU A 95 -4.26 2.97 41.64
N GLY A 96 -5.23 3.90 41.59
CA GLY A 96 -5.66 4.50 40.33
C GLY A 96 -4.61 5.40 39.66
N LEU A 97 -3.78 6.08 40.45
CA LEU A 97 -2.61 6.81 39.92
C LEU A 97 -1.48 5.86 39.50
N LEU A 98 -1.28 4.77 40.24
CA LEU A 98 -0.29 3.76 39.89
C LEU A 98 -0.69 3.02 38.61
N SER A 99 -1.98 2.71 38.42
CA SER A 99 -2.46 2.09 37.18
C SER A 99 -2.23 3.00 35.98
N LEU A 100 -2.24 4.33 36.12
CA LEU A 100 -1.83 5.23 35.03
C LEU A 100 -0.39 5.01 34.59
N GLY A 101 0.53 4.80 35.54
CA GLY A 101 1.92 4.47 35.21
C GLY A 101 2.04 3.12 34.49
N VAL A 102 1.33 2.09 34.94
CA VAL A 102 1.39 0.76 34.31
C VAL A 102 0.70 0.74 32.94
N VAL A 103 -0.44 1.45 32.79
CA VAL A 103 -1.11 1.66 31.49
C VAL A 103 -0.15 2.31 30.51
N PHE A 104 0.60 3.34 30.94
CA PHE A 104 1.57 3.99 30.08
C PHE A 104 2.63 3.02 29.57
N VAL A 105 3.18 2.14 30.43
CA VAL A 105 4.12 1.10 29.99
C VAL A 105 3.43 0.06 29.09
N HIS A 106 2.18 -0.31 29.40
CA HIS A 106 1.39 -1.27 28.61
C HIS A 106 1.08 -0.76 27.19
N ILE A 107 0.84 0.53 27.00
CA ILE A 107 0.62 1.14 25.67
C ILE A 107 1.91 1.48 24.93
N TRP A 108 3.04 1.59 25.64
CA TRP A 108 4.30 2.03 25.06
C TRP A 108 5.14 0.85 24.53
N VAL A 109 4.76 -0.38 24.87
CA VAL A 109 5.40 -1.61 24.37
C VAL A 109 4.84 -2.04 22.99
N PRO A 110 3.53 -1.98 22.70
CA PRO A 110 2.99 -2.11 21.35
C PRO A 110 3.18 -0.81 20.54
N SER A 111 3.52 -0.92 19.26
CA SER A 111 3.56 0.21 18.33
C SER A 111 2.17 0.87 18.19
N PHE A 112 2.11 2.21 18.19
CA PHE A 112 0.87 2.95 17.93
C PHE A 112 0.44 2.88 16.45
N SER A 113 -0.58 2.10 16.07
CA SER A 113 -1.18 2.31 14.74
C SER A 113 -1.77 3.73 14.64
N ASP A 114 -1.85 4.31 13.45
CA ASP A 114 -2.56 5.60 13.26
C ASP A 114 -4.08 5.45 13.36
N THR A 115 -4.57 4.22 13.20
CA THR A 115 -5.99 3.87 13.28
C THR A 115 -6.57 4.05 14.69
N TRP A 116 -7.85 4.42 14.77
CA TRP A 116 -8.53 4.62 16.05
C TRP A 116 -9.04 3.29 16.63
N THR A 117 -8.48 2.85 17.77
CA THR A 117 -8.77 1.54 18.38
C THR A 117 -9.59 1.64 19.68
N SER A 118 -10.18 0.51 20.11
CA SER A 118 -10.82 0.38 21.42
C SER A 118 -9.86 0.70 22.57
N GLY A 119 -8.58 0.34 22.43
CA GLY A 119 -7.51 0.66 23.38
C GLY A 119 -7.28 2.17 23.53
N LYS A 120 -7.22 2.91 22.41
CA LYS A 120 -7.13 4.39 22.43
C LYS A 120 -8.36 5.02 23.10
N THR A 121 -9.54 4.47 22.85
CA THR A 121 -10.79 4.89 23.50
C THR A 121 -10.76 4.62 25.01
N ALA A 122 -10.30 3.44 25.45
CA ALA A 122 -10.12 3.10 26.86
C ALA A 122 -9.14 4.06 27.55
N LEU A 123 -8.02 4.37 26.89
CA LEU A 123 -7.02 5.30 27.40
C LEU A 123 -7.59 6.71 27.58
N ALA A 124 -8.33 7.23 26.60
CA ALA A 124 -8.92 8.56 26.68
C ALA A 124 -9.92 8.67 27.85
N ILE A 125 -10.80 7.68 28.01
CA ILE A 125 -11.76 7.62 29.11
C ILE A 125 -11.05 7.50 30.46
N PHE A 126 -10.02 6.65 30.53
CA PHE A 126 -9.24 6.44 31.73
C PHE A 126 -8.47 7.71 32.14
N ALA A 127 -7.84 8.40 31.19
CA ALA A 127 -7.17 9.68 31.42
C ALA A 127 -8.15 10.73 31.97
N LEU A 128 -9.35 10.82 31.38
CA LEU A 128 -10.41 11.71 31.86
C LEU A 128 -10.87 11.36 33.29
N LEU A 129 -10.98 10.07 33.62
CA LEU A 129 -11.27 9.59 34.97
C LEU A 129 -10.18 9.94 35.99
N VAL A 130 -8.90 9.81 35.62
CA VAL A 130 -7.79 10.15 36.50
C VAL A 130 -7.73 11.66 36.74
N VAL A 131 -7.84 12.49 35.68
CA VAL A 131 -7.91 13.95 35.80
C VAL A 131 -9.08 14.36 36.70
N SER A 132 -10.26 13.76 36.47
CA SER A 132 -11.41 13.91 37.35
C SER A 132 -11.09 13.55 38.81
N GLY A 133 -10.43 12.42 39.06
CA GLY A 133 -10.03 12.00 40.41
C GLY A 133 -9.09 12.99 41.11
N VAL A 134 -8.13 13.56 40.37
CA VAL A 134 -7.17 14.55 40.87
C VAL A 134 -7.86 15.88 41.19
N VAL A 135 -8.70 16.39 40.28
CA VAL A 135 -9.49 17.61 40.50
C VAL A 135 -10.35 17.47 41.76
N TRP A 136 -11.00 16.32 41.93
CA TRP A 136 -11.78 16.01 43.13
C TRP A 136 -10.93 16.08 44.41
N ARG A 137 -9.70 15.56 44.37
CA ARG A 137 -8.81 15.58 45.54
C ARG A 137 -8.44 17.01 45.93
N ILE A 138 -8.17 17.87 44.95
CA ILE A 138 -7.88 19.29 45.18
C ILE A 138 -9.08 19.97 45.83
N VAL A 139 -10.28 19.78 45.26
CA VAL A 139 -11.54 20.31 45.79
C VAL A 139 -11.80 19.86 47.24
N TYR A 140 -11.59 18.58 47.54
CA TYR A 140 -11.78 18.00 48.87
C TYR A 140 -10.84 18.59 49.93
N VAL A 141 -9.66 19.07 49.54
CA VAL A 141 -8.71 19.71 50.47
C VAL A 141 -9.02 21.20 50.62
N VAL A 142 -9.40 21.89 49.54
CA VAL A 142 -9.53 23.36 49.51
C VAL A 142 -10.88 23.85 50.05
N ILE A 143 -11.99 23.17 49.71
CA ILE A 143 -13.34 23.69 50.00
C ILE A 143 -13.81 23.49 51.45
N PRO A 144 -13.58 22.35 52.13
CA PRO A 144 -14.13 22.13 53.47
C PRO A 144 -13.81 23.24 54.49
N PRO A 145 -12.57 23.78 54.58
CA PRO A 145 -12.25 24.90 55.46
C PRO A 145 -13.06 26.18 55.18
N GLN A 146 -13.47 26.41 53.93
CA GLN A 146 -14.26 27.58 53.51
C GLN A 146 -15.75 27.46 53.85
N VAL A 147 -16.23 26.23 54.08
CA VAL A 147 -17.63 25.89 54.36
C VAL A 147 -17.84 25.58 55.86
N ALA A 148 -16.83 25.03 56.54
CA ALA A 148 -16.88 24.66 57.95
C ALA A 148 -15.48 24.61 58.58
N LYS A 149 -15.32 25.14 59.80
CA LYS A 149 -14.03 25.06 60.54
C LYS A 149 -13.63 23.62 60.93
N ASN A 150 -14.61 22.78 61.28
CA ASN A 150 -14.41 21.39 61.70
C ASN A 150 -15.36 20.45 60.94
N VAL A 151 -14.93 19.20 60.73
CA VAL A 151 -15.67 18.19 59.95
C VAL A 151 -17.05 17.89 60.55
N GLY A 152 -17.17 17.86 61.89
CA GLY A 152 -18.45 17.66 62.56
C GLY A 152 -19.50 18.75 62.31
N ASN A 153 -19.08 19.93 61.84
CA ASN A 153 -19.99 21.04 61.54
C ASN A 153 -20.36 21.11 60.04
N LEU A 154 -20.04 20.10 59.23
CA LEU A 154 -20.32 20.09 57.78
C LEU A 154 -21.78 19.75 57.45
N ALA A 155 -22.57 19.26 58.41
CA ALA A 155 -23.96 18.87 58.17
C ALA A 155 -24.85 20.08 57.86
N ILE A 156 -25.56 20.00 56.71
CA ILE A 156 -26.56 20.98 56.29
C ILE A 156 -27.68 21.05 57.35
N THR A 157 -28.16 19.88 57.79
CA THR A 157 -29.25 19.76 58.78
C THR A 157 -28.90 20.44 60.12
N ASP A 158 -27.69 20.25 60.64
CA ASP A 158 -27.21 20.94 61.86
C ASP A 158 -27.14 22.47 61.68
N THR A 159 -26.78 22.93 60.48
CA THR A 159 -26.71 24.37 60.18
C THR A 159 -28.12 24.97 60.02
N GLU A 160 -29.03 24.24 59.38
CA GLU A 160 -30.46 24.59 59.27
C GLU A 160 -31.13 24.64 60.65
N ASP A 161 -30.85 23.66 61.52
CA ASP A 161 -31.37 23.62 62.89
C ASP A 161 -30.87 24.81 63.72
N LYS A 162 -29.57 25.13 63.63
CA LYS A 162 -28.99 26.30 64.31
C LYS A 162 -29.54 27.61 63.78
N ALA A 163 -29.77 27.73 62.47
CA ALA A 163 -30.42 28.90 61.86
C ALA A 163 -31.87 29.04 62.37
N ARG A 164 -32.63 27.94 62.37
CA ARG A 164 -34.02 27.88 62.86
C ARG A 164 -34.13 28.27 64.32
N ILE A 165 -33.29 27.70 65.20
CA ILE A 165 -33.27 28.04 66.63
C ILE A 165 -32.92 29.53 66.83
N THR A 166 -31.91 30.03 66.11
CA THR A 166 -31.52 31.45 66.20
C THR A 166 -32.64 32.38 65.73
N LYS A 167 -33.41 31.98 64.70
CA LYS A 167 -34.59 32.73 64.23
C LYS A 167 -35.68 32.78 65.29
N VAL A 168 -35.98 31.66 65.95
CA VAL A 168 -36.95 31.61 67.06
C VAL A 168 -36.50 32.49 68.23
N GLU A 169 -35.20 32.55 68.53
CA GLU A 169 -34.65 33.46 69.56
C GLU A 169 -34.84 34.94 69.19
N ILE A 170 -34.69 35.29 67.91
CA ILE A 170 -34.95 36.64 67.39
C ILE A 170 -36.45 36.96 67.50
N ASP A 171 -37.33 36.06 67.07
CA ASP A 171 -38.79 36.28 67.11
C ASP A 171 -39.28 36.48 68.55
N LYS A 172 -38.78 35.69 69.51
CA LYS A 172 -39.05 35.85 70.95
C LYS A 172 -38.57 37.20 71.48
N LEU A 173 -37.42 37.68 71.03
CA LEU A 173 -36.87 38.98 71.44
C LEU A 173 -37.72 40.14 70.88
N LEU A 174 -38.27 39.99 69.68
CA LEU A 174 -39.08 41.02 69.01
C LEU A 174 -40.52 41.10 69.54
N ALA A 175 -41.10 39.99 70.00
CA ALA A 175 -42.49 39.90 70.47
C ALA A 175 -42.82 40.86 71.63
N GLY A 176 -41.82 41.27 72.42
CA GLY A 176 -41.97 42.20 73.54
C GLY A 176 -41.42 43.62 73.30
N LYS A 177 -41.17 44.02 72.04
CA LYS A 177 -40.51 45.29 71.71
C LYS A 177 -41.44 46.27 70.98
N PRO A 178 -41.20 47.59 71.10
CA PRO A 178 -41.97 48.60 70.37
C PRO A 178 -41.91 48.42 68.85
N ILE A 179 -42.94 48.89 68.14
CA ILE A 179 -43.05 48.81 66.67
C ILE A 179 -41.84 49.43 65.96
N GLU A 180 -41.26 50.49 66.52
CA GLU A 180 -40.06 51.14 65.97
C GLU A 180 -38.83 50.23 66.03
N PHE A 181 -38.66 49.48 67.13
CA PHE A 181 -37.61 48.47 67.27
C PHE A 181 -37.82 47.32 66.27
N GLN A 182 -39.06 46.87 66.11
CA GLN A 182 -39.39 45.79 65.16
C GLN A 182 -39.12 46.20 63.70
N ARG A 183 -39.45 47.45 63.32
CA ARG A 183 -39.14 47.99 61.98
C ARG A 183 -37.64 48.08 61.73
N ALA A 184 -36.87 48.59 62.69
CA ALA A 184 -35.41 48.64 62.60
C ALA A 184 -34.81 47.21 62.56
N ALA A 185 -35.33 46.28 63.34
CA ALA A 185 -34.89 44.89 63.30
C ALA A 185 -35.16 44.22 61.94
N GLN A 186 -36.33 44.47 61.35
CA GLN A 186 -36.70 43.90 60.05
C GLN A 186 -35.82 44.45 58.92
N LYS A 187 -35.49 45.75 58.94
CA LYS A 187 -34.58 46.38 57.97
C LYS A 187 -33.12 45.88 58.11
N ARG A 188 -32.65 45.61 59.33
CA ARG A 188 -31.36 44.93 59.57
C ARG A 188 -31.35 43.50 59.03
N LEU A 189 -32.42 42.74 59.26
CA LEU A 189 -32.57 41.36 58.76
C LEU A 189 -32.67 41.29 57.23
N SER A 190 -33.22 42.32 56.59
CA SER A 190 -33.26 42.44 55.12
C SER A 190 -31.96 42.94 54.48
N GLY A 191 -30.92 43.26 55.27
CA GLY A 191 -29.56 43.50 54.76
C GLY A 191 -28.92 44.84 55.11
N SER A 192 -29.60 45.77 55.78
CA SER A 192 -28.95 47.02 56.25
C SER A 192 -27.97 46.70 57.39
N THR A 193 -26.73 47.16 57.34
CA THR A 193 -25.70 46.90 58.39
C THR A 193 -25.43 48.09 59.31
N GLN A 194 -25.97 49.27 58.99
CA GLN A 194 -25.69 50.52 59.69
C GLN A 194 -26.83 51.03 60.56
N GLU A 195 -27.95 50.31 60.65
CA GLU A 195 -29.06 50.74 61.50
C GLU A 195 -28.69 50.74 62.98
N LYS A 196 -29.01 51.86 63.63
CA LYS A 196 -28.91 52.06 65.07
C LYS A 196 -30.31 52.31 65.61
N PHE A 197 -30.61 51.71 66.74
CA PHE A 197 -31.82 51.99 67.50
C PHE A 197 -31.41 52.68 68.80
N GLU A 198 -31.92 53.89 69.04
CA GLU A 198 -31.69 54.65 70.27
C GLU A 198 -32.87 54.42 71.23
N GLY A 199 -32.59 53.84 72.41
CA GLY A 199 -33.59 53.58 73.45
C GLY A 199 -33.29 52.34 74.30
N ASP A 200 -33.18 51.17 73.67
CA ASP A 200 -32.88 49.88 74.35
C ASP A 200 -31.56 49.31 73.83
N GLU A 201 -30.45 49.86 74.32
CA GLU A 201 -29.09 49.48 73.89
C GLU A 201 -28.78 47.99 74.14
N TYR A 202 -29.24 47.45 75.27
CA TYR A 202 -29.01 46.05 75.63
C TYR A 202 -29.78 45.10 74.71
N GLY A 203 -31.08 45.35 74.50
CA GLY A 203 -31.91 44.58 73.59
C GLY A 203 -31.42 44.69 72.14
N TRP A 204 -30.99 45.88 71.71
CA TRP A 204 -30.44 46.09 70.37
C TRP A 204 -29.10 45.36 70.17
N SER A 205 -28.18 45.44 71.14
CA SER A 205 -26.90 44.70 71.09
C SER A 205 -27.12 43.18 71.03
N ARG A 206 -28.07 42.65 71.81
CA ARG A 206 -28.44 41.24 71.78
C ARG A 206 -29.07 40.84 70.44
N PHE A 207 -29.97 41.67 69.90
CA PHE A 207 -30.55 41.48 68.57
C PHE A 207 -29.48 41.45 67.48
N VAL A 208 -28.56 42.43 67.45
CA VAL A 208 -27.47 42.49 66.46
C VAL A 208 -26.60 41.23 66.53
N LYS A 209 -26.26 40.75 67.73
CA LYS A 209 -25.50 39.49 67.90
C LYS A 209 -26.24 38.26 67.35
N LEU A 210 -27.56 38.20 67.53
CA LEU A 210 -28.40 37.10 67.01
C LEU A 210 -28.60 37.22 65.50
N ALA A 211 -28.82 38.42 64.97
CA ALA A 211 -28.95 38.70 63.54
C ALA A 211 -27.65 38.36 62.79
N ASP A 212 -26.49 38.72 63.34
CA ASP A 212 -25.18 38.34 62.78
C ASP A 212 -24.97 36.82 62.85
N ARG A 213 -25.44 36.16 63.92
CA ARG A 213 -25.38 34.70 64.05
C ARG A 213 -26.27 34.00 63.01
N LEU A 214 -27.49 34.47 62.83
CA LEU A 214 -28.41 33.98 61.79
C LEU A 214 -27.82 34.18 60.39
N SER A 215 -27.33 35.39 60.08
CA SER A 215 -26.67 35.69 58.81
C SER A 215 -25.48 34.77 58.52
N ARG A 216 -24.66 34.46 59.53
CA ARG A 216 -23.57 33.48 59.40
C ARG A 216 -24.08 32.07 59.10
N TYR A 217 -25.14 31.60 59.76
CA TYR A 217 -25.70 30.28 59.48
C TYR A 217 -26.36 30.19 58.10
N THR A 218 -27.13 31.18 57.67
CA THR A 218 -27.76 31.22 56.34
C THR A 218 -26.74 31.29 55.20
N LYS A 219 -25.67 32.11 55.36
CA LYS A 219 -24.55 32.15 54.38
C LYS A 219 -23.83 30.80 54.31
N ARG A 220 -23.66 30.14 55.45
CA ARG A 220 -23.03 28.83 55.54
C ARG A 220 -23.88 27.74 54.89
N GLU A 221 -25.17 27.71 55.17
CA GLU A 221 -26.14 26.80 54.57
C GLU A 221 -26.13 26.91 53.03
N THR A 222 -26.17 28.14 52.50
CA THR A 222 -26.09 28.38 51.05
C THR A 222 -24.81 27.79 50.44
N ARG A 223 -23.67 27.97 51.10
CA ARG A 223 -22.39 27.40 50.66
C ARG A 223 -22.38 25.87 50.77
N GLN A 224 -22.93 25.30 51.84
CA GLN A 224 -23.04 23.85 52.02
C GLN A 224 -23.97 23.22 50.98
N LYS A 225 -25.09 23.85 50.65
CA LYS A 225 -26.03 23.41 49.59
C LYS A 225 -25.38 23.45 48.21
N ARG A 226 -24.72 24.56 47.85
CA ARG A 226 -23.95 24.66 46.58
C ARG A 226 -22.86 23.59 46.49
N TYR A 227 -22.11 23.38 47.57
CA TYR A 227 -21.12 22.31 47.65
C TYR A 227 -21.79 20.94 47.48
N ALA A 228 -22.87 20.64 48.20
CA ALA A 228 -23.59 19.37 48.09
C ALA A 228 -24.17 19.10 46.69
N SER A 229 -24.75 20.10 46.02
CA SER A 229 -25.23 19.99 44.64
C SER A 229 -24.07 19.72 43.67
N PHE A 230 -22.95 20.43 43.83
CA PHE A 230 -21.73 20.16 43.07
C PHE A 230 -21.22 18.73 43.30
N LEU A 231 -21.23 18.24 44.55
CA LEU A 231 -20.86 16.86 44.90
C LEU A 231 -21.78 15.81 44.28
N GLN A 232 -23.08 16.08 44.16
CA GLN A 232 -24.03 15.17 43.55
C GLN A 232 -23.86 15.13 42.03
N GLY A 233 -23.70 16.29 41.38
CA GLY A 233 -23.42 16.37 39.95
C GLY A 233 -22.12 15.65 39.57
N TRP A 234 -21.05 15.82 40.37
CA TRP A 234 -19.78 15.13 40.13
C TRP A 234 -19.89 13.60 40.19
N LYS A 235 -20.66 13.07 41.15
CA LYS A 235 -20.92 11.62 41.24
C LYS A 235 -21.71 11.10 40.04
N ALA A 236 -22.62 11.92 39.52
CA ALA A 236 -23.42 11.58 38.34
C ALA A 236 -22.57 11.51 37.06
N LEU A 237 -21.37 12.10 37.04
CA LEU A 237 -20.43 12.01 35.92
C LEU A 237 -19.37 10.93 36.12
N HIS A 238 -18.69 10.92 37.28
CA HIS A 238 -17.53 10.04 37.53
C HIS A 238 -17.90 8.54 37.59
N ILE A 239 -19.08 8.20 38.11
CA ILE A 239 -19.50 6.79 38.22
C ILE A 239 -19.86 6.21 36.85
N PRO A 240 -20.70 6.84 36.00
CA PRO A 240 -20.94 6.35 34.65
C PRO A 240 -19.68 6.21 33.81
N LEU A 241 -18.77 7.19 33.86
CA LEU A 241 -17.47 7.10 33.18
C LEU A 241 -16.68 5.85 33.62
N SER A 242 -16.70 5.51 34.91
CA SER A 242 -16.04 4.30 35.42
C SER A 242 -16.67 3.03 34.86
N VAL A 243 -18.00 3.00 34.69
CA VAL A 243 -18.73 1.87 34.11
C VAL A 243 -18.42 1.74 32.61
N ILE A 244 -18.42 2.86 31.89
CA ILE A 244 -18.05 2.89 30.47
C ILE A 244 -16.61 2.42 30.30
N LEU A 245 -15.67 2.85 31.16
CA LEU A 245 -14.29 2.39 31.10
C LEU A 245 -14.21 0.86 31.22
N ILE A 246 -14.92 0.25 32.17
CA ILE A 246 -14.92 -1.21 32.34
C ILE A 246 -15.48 -1.90 31.10
N ALA A 247 -16.55 -1.37 30.52
CA ALA A 247 -17.13 -1.91 29.29
C ALA A 247 -16.14 -1.83 28.12
N VAL A 248 -15.50 -0.67 27.91
CA VAL A 248 -14.52 -0.47 26.84
C VAL A 248 -13.24 -1.27 27.06
N VAL A 249 -12.77 -1.41 28.31
CA VAL A 249 -11.65 -2.31 28.65
C VAL A 249 -12.03 -3.77 28.40
N GLY A 250 -13.27 -4.16 28.69
CA GLY A 250 -13.80 -5.47 28.33
C GLY A 250 -13.81 -5.71 26.82
N ILE A 251 -14.23 -4.71 26.04
CA ILE A 251 -14.17 -4.73 24.56
C ILE A 251 -12.72 -4.83 24.10
N HIS A 252 -11.81 -4.03 24.65
CA HIS A 252 -10.38 -4.05 24.30
C HIS A 252 -9.75 -5.42 24.61
N ILE A 253 -10.06 -6.02 25.76
CA ILE A 253 -9.60 -7.38 26.11
C ILE A 253 -10.23 -8.40 25.16
N TRP A 254 -11.51 -8.25 24.83
CA TRP A 254 -12.20 -9.14 23.89
C TRP A 254 -11.55 -9.10 22.50
N GLU A 255 -11.38 -7.91 21.93
CA GLU A 255 -10.73 -7.68 20.63
C GLU A 255 -9.27 -8.16 20.60
N THR A 256 -8.57 -8.16 21.74
CA THR A 256 -7.17 -8.58 21.82
C THR A 256 -6.98 -10.05 22.23
N MET A 257 -7.98 -10.71 22.83
CA MET A 257 -7.85 -12.07 23.39
C MET A 257 -8.77 -13.14 22.76
N HIS A 258 -9.84 -12.80 22.03
CA HIS A 258 -10.74 -13.76 21.37
C HIS A 258 -10.92 -13.35 19.89
N VAL A 259 -10.53 -14.18 18.90
CA VAL A 259 -11.21 -15.39 18.37
C VAL A 259 -12.49 -14.99 17.61
N PRO A 260 -12.61 -15.41 16.33
CA PRO A 260 -13.00 -14.59 15.19
C PRO A 260 -14.41 -14.00 15.31
N ASN A 261 -14.58 -12.80 14.76
CA ASN A 261 -15.90 -12.40 14.27
C ASN A 261 -16.39 -13.53 13.37
N ILE A 262 -17.61 -14.01 13.60
CA ILE A 262 -18.30 -15.07 12.84
C ILE A 262 -18.53 -14.65 11.36
N VAL A 263 -17.87 -13.60 10.88
CA VAL A 263 -18.23 -12.86 9.67
C VAL A 263 -17.18 -13.02 8.56
N ALA A 264 -15.96 -13.50 8.83
CA ALA A 264 -15.06 -14.05 7.81
C ALA A 264 -13.83 -14.69 8.44
N ASN A 265 -13.78 -16.02 8.52
CA ASN A 265 -12.53 -16.70 8.89
C ASN A 265 -11.53 -16.66 7.73
N GLU A 266 -12.00 -16.43 6.50
CA GLU A 266 -11.22 -16.56 5.27
C GLU A 266 -10.09 -15.52 5.20
N VAL A 267 -10.33 -14.28 5.62
CA VAL A 267 -9.33 -13.18 5.60
C VAL A 267 -8.54 -13.02 6.91
N GLN A 268 -8.70 -13.94 7.85
CA GLN A 268 -8.05 -13.85 9.16
C GLN A 268 -6.54 -14.06 9.04
N GLY A 269 -5.72 -13.12 9.51
CA GLY A 269 -4.26 -13.27 9.40
C GLY A 269 -3.68 -12.99 8.00
N LEU A 270 -4.50 -12.51 7.05
CA LEU A 270 -4.09 -11.90 5.78
C LEU A 270 -4.13 -10.38 5.94
N PRO A 271 -3.02 -9.70 6.25
CA PRO A 271 -3.03 -8.24 6.39
C PRO A 271 -3.18 -7.54 5.03
N PRO A 272 -3.95 -6.45 4.94
CA PRO A 272 -3.87 -5.53 3.81
C PRO A 272 -2.53 -4.79 3.83
N ALA A 273 -2.09 -4.27 2.69
CA ALA A 273 -0.85 -3.52 2.54
C ALA A 273 -0.80 -2.29 3.48
N SER A 274 -1.94 -1.65 3.72
CA SER A 274 -2.08 -0.54 4.68
C SER A 274 -1.70 -0.93 6.12
N ALA A 275 -1.83 -2.20 6.50
CA ALA A 275 -1.38 -2.69 7.81
C ALA A 275 0.14 -2.85 7.88
N CYS A 276 0.82 -3.04 6.73
CA CYS A 276 2.27 -3.06 6.65
C CYS A 276 2.85 -1.65 6.83
N ALA A 277 2.15 -0.61 6.38
CA ALA A 277 2.59 0.80 6.47
C ALA A 277 2.73 1.31 7.91
N ASP A 278 2.12 0.65 8.91
CA ASP A 278 2.33 0.92 10.34
C ASP A 278 3.82 0.85 10.74
N CYS A 279 4.63 0.06 10.01
CA CYS A 279 6.07 -0.06 10.21
C CYS A 279 6.90 0.15 8.94
N HIS A 280 6.35 -0.13 7.76
CA HIS A 280 7.04 -0.15 6.45
C HIS A 280 6.44 0.90 5.50
N ALA A 281 6.32 2.15 5.94
CA ALA A 281 5.57 3.18 5.23
C ALA A 281 6.20 3.51 3.86
N GLU A 282 7.52 3.71 3.80
CA GLU A 282 8.24 3.96 2.54
C GLU A 282 8.05 2.82 1.53
N ILE A 283 8.22 1.56 1.94
CA ILE A 283 8.07 0.39 1.05
C ILE A 283 6.63 0.27 0.54
N VAL A 284 5.63 0.54 1.39
CA VAL A 284 4.23 0.51 0.96
C VAL A 284 3.97 1.62 -0.05
N GLU A 285 4.50 2.81 0.13
CA GLU A 285 4.34 3.89 -0.85
C GLU A 285 5.01 3.55 -2.20
N GLU A 286 6.19 2.91 -2.17
CA GLU A 286 6.84 2.38 -3.37
C GLU A 286 5.96 1.32 -4.06
N TRP A 287 5.40 0.37 -3.31
CA TRP A 287 4.53 -0.66 -3.89
C TRP A 287 3.24 -0.08 -4.49
N ARG A 288 2.63 0.94 -3.87
CA ARG A 288 1.37 1.52 -4.34
C ARG A 288 1.46 2.15 -5.73
N VAL A 289 2.64 2.65 -6.12
CA VAL A 289 2.87 3.20 -7.48
C VAL A 289 3.13 2.11 -8.52
N ALA A 290 3.46 0.89 -8.09
CA ALA A 290 3.75 -0.22 -8.97
C ALA A 290 2.48 -0.81 -9.60
N MET A 291 2.63 -1.40 -10.79
CA MET A 291 1.52 -2.10 -11.44
C MET A 291 1.08 -3.35 -10.68
N HIS A 292 1.92 -3.88 -9.78
CA HIS A 292 1.54 -4.95 -8.85
C HIS A 292 0.36 -4.55 -7.94
N ALA A 293 0.35 -3.31 -7.41
CA ALA A 293 -0.78 -2.81 -6.62
C ALA A 293 -2.06 -2.64 -7.46
N GLN A 294 -1.90 -2.36 -8.75
CA GLN A 294 -3.00 -2.21 -9.69
C GLN A 294 -3.37 -3.48 -10.44
N ALA A 295 -2.75 -4.62 -10.12
CA ALA A 295 -2.77 -5.80 -10.98
C ALA A 295 -4.18 -6.27 -11.33
N GLN A 296 -5.19 -6.04 -10.48
CA GLN A 296 -6.59 -6.35 -10.79
C GLN A 296 -7.50 -5.14 -11.03
N ASN A 297 -6.99 -3.93 -10.81
CA ASN A 297 -7.80 -2.70 -10.77
C ASN A 297 -7.57 -1.79 -11.98
N ALA A 298 -6.51 -2.03 -12.77
CA ALA A 298 -6.23 -1.25 -13.97
C ALA A 298 -7.31 -1.49 -15.04
N PRO A 299 -7.92 -0.45 -15.65
CA PRO A 299 -8.99 -0.58 -16.64
C PRO A 299 -8.66 -1.49 -17.82
N ILE A 300 -7.43 -1.41 -18.32
CA ILE A 300 -6.95 -2.25 -19.42
C ILE A 300 -6.90 -3.72 -19.01
N ILE A 301 -6.42 -4.01 -17.81
CA ILE A 301 -6.36 -5.38 -17.29
C ILE A 301 -7.77 -5.92 -17.05
N ILE A 302 -8.64 -5.15 -16.38
CA ILE A 302 -10.04 -5.54 -16.14
C ILE A 302 -10.72 -5.88 -17.47
N SER A 303 -10.65 -4.95 -18.42
CA SER A 303 -11.29 -5.13 -19.72
C SER A 303 -10.70 -6.35 -20.40
N GLN A 304 -9.38 -6.41 -20.58
CA GLN A 304 -8.73 -7.51 -21.27
C GLN A 304 -9.02 -8.89 -20.67
N THR A 305 -8.91 -9.04 -19.35
CA THR A 305 -9.14 -10.31 -18.65
C THR A 305 -10.60 -10.74 -18.78
N ASN A 306 -11.55 -9.86 -18.49
CA ASN A 306 -12.97 -10.21 -18.55
C ASN A 306 -13.41 -10.55 -19.96
N LEU A 307 -12.90 -9.81 -20.90
CA LEU A 307 -13.17 -9.94 -22.31
C LEU A 307 -12.61 -11.31 -22.76
N ALA A 308 -11.35 -11.65 -22.43
CA ALA A 308 -10.78 -12.98 -22.69
C ALA A 308 -11.61 -14.12 -22.08
N LEU A 309 -12.12 -13.97 -20.85
CA LEU A 309 -12.96 -14.97 -20.18
C LEU A 309 -14.37 -15.10 -20.75
N GLU A 310 -14.95 -14.01 -21.27
CA GLU A 310 -16.21 -14.07 -22.02
C GLU A 310 -16.07 -14.97 -23.24
N LYS A 311 -14.91 -14.88 -23.89
CA LYS A 311 -14.61 -15.67 -25.08
C LYS A 311 -14.18 -17.09 -24.74
N PHE A 312 -13.41 -17.26 -23.67
CA PHE A 312 -12.83 -18.52 -23.22
C PHE A 312 -13.07 -18.77 -21.74
N PRO A 313 -14.29 -19.19 -21.39
CA PRO A 313 -14.64 -19.50 -20.02
C PRO A 313 -13.75 -20.57 -19.38
N GLU A 314 -13.13 -21.45 -20.18
CA GLU A 314 -12.21 -22.50 -19.74
C GLU A 314 -10.92 -21.97 -19.11
N PHE A 315 -10.53 -20.73 -19.40
CA PHE A 315 -9.41 -20.10 -18.69
C PHE A 315 -9.72 -19.93 -17.20
N GLY A 316 -11.00 -19.93 -16.80
CA GLY A 316 -11.41 -19.95 -15.40
C GLY A 316 -10.75 -18.82 -14.60
N ARG A 317 -9.81 -19.17 -13.71
CA ARG A 317 -9.09 -18.21 -12.85
C ARG A 317 -7.62 -18.07 -13.18
N ALA A 318 -7.14 -18.61 -14.30
CA ALA A 318 -5.74 -18.57 -14.70
C ALA A 318 -5.16 -17.14 -14.68
N CYS A 319 -5.91 -16.16 -15.20
CA CYS A 319 -5.50 -14.75 -15.16
C CYS A 319 -5.47 -14.20 -13.71
N ASN A 320 -6.52 -14.49 -12.95
CA ASN A 320 -6.71 -13.92 -11.60
C ASN A 320 -5.74 -14.50 -10.57
N ASN A 321 -5.19 -15.70 -10.81
CA ASN A 321 -4.18 -16.28 -9.94
C ASN A 321 -2.89 -15.43 -9.92
N CYS A 322 -2.54 -14.77 -11.04
CA CYS A 322 -1.44 -13.80 -11.11
C CYS A 322 -1.87 -12.38 -10.72
N HIS A 323 -3.06 -11.94 -11.13
CA HIS A 323 -3.50 -10.55 -11.00
C HIS A 323 -4.18 -10.22 -9.66
N ALA A 324 -4.77 -11.21 -9.00
CA ALA A 324 -5.47 -11.11 -7.72
C ALA A 324 -5.26 -12.38 -6.85
N PRO A 325 -4.01 -12.83 -6.59
CA PRO A 325 -3.71 -14.11 -5.94
C PRO A 325 -4.45 -14.31 -4.61
N ILE A 326 -4.55 -13.25 -3.80
CA ILE A 326 -5.30 -13.29 -2.53
C ILE A 326 -6.80 -13.39 -2.79
N GLY A 327 -7.36 -12.53 -3.65
CA GLY A 327 -8.79 -12.54 -3.98
C GLY A 327 -9.27 -13.88 -4.55
N THR A 328 -8.46 -14.50 -5.41
CA THR A 328 -8.71 -15.81 -6.01
C THR A 328 -8.65 -16.95 -5.01
N SER A 329 -7.85 -16.85 -3.96
CA SER A 329 -7.85 -17.85 -2.89
C SER A 329 -9.12 -17.83 -2.02
N LEU A 330 -9.85 -16.71 -2.04
CA LEU A 330 -11.01 -16.44 -1.20
C LEU A 330 -12.33 -16.58 -1.95
N THR A 331 -12.29 -16.58 -3.29
CA THR A 331 -13.49 -16.55 -4.13
C THR A 331 -13.32 -17.44 -5.35
N ASP A 332 -14.43 -17.92 -5.88
CA ASP A 332 -14.45 -18.61 -7.16
C ASP A 332 -14.63 -17.65 -8.35
N THR A 333 -14.49 -16.33 -8.15
CA THR A 333 -14.78 -15.31 -9.16
C THR A 333 -13.75 -15.35 -10.29
N PRO A 334 -14.16 -15.65 -11.54
CA PRO A 334 -13.25 -15.69 -12.67
C PRO A 334 -12.95 -14.30 -13.25
N THR A 335 -13.82 -13.32 -13.05
CA THR A 335 -13.66 -11.97 -13.60
C THR A 335 -12.93 -11.01 -12.66
N LEU A 336 -12.34 -9.95 -13.21
CA LEU A 336 -11.76 -8.83 -12.48
C LEU A 336 -12.67 -7.59 -12.52
N PRO A 337 -12.59 -6.67 -11.54
CA PRO A 337 -11.94 -6.90 -10.25
C PRO A 337 -12.65 -8.02 -9.47
N ILE A 338 -11.97 -8.61 -8.50
CA ILE A 338 -12.57 -9.70 -7.70
C ILE A 338 -13.77 -9.15 -6.92
N ASP A 339 -14.96 -9.62 -7.29
CA ASP A 339 -16.17 -9.36 -6.52
C ASP A 339 -16.22 -10.31 -5.32
N VAL A 340 -16.30 -9.71 -4.14
CA VAL A 340 -16.45 -10.41 -2.86
C VAL A 340 -17.71 -9.92 -2.20
N GLU A 341 -18.36 -10.80 -1.44
CA GLU A 341 -19.48 -10.40 -0.61
C GLU A 341 -19.10 -9.21 0.28
N ASN A 342 -19.98 -8.22 0.38
CA ASN A 342 -19.77 -7.03 1.22
C ASN A 342 -19.36 -7.38 2.67
N GLN A 343 -19.74 -8.55 3.18
CA GLN A 343 -19.36 -9.01 4.52
C GLN A 343 -17.85 -9.25 4.66
N LEU A 344 -17.18 -9.75 3.62
CA LEU A 344 -15.71 -9.90 3.59
C LEU A 344 -15.02 -8.53 3.64
N ARG A 345 -15.52 -7.56 2.86
CA ARG A 345 -14.99 -6.18 2.81
C ARG A 345 -15.20 -5.40 4.12
N ILE A 346 -16.18 -5.76 4.95
CA ILE A 346 -16.42 -5.14 6.28
C ILE A 346 -15.38 -5.59 7.32
N HIS A 347 -14.69 -6.72 7.10
CA HIS A 347 -13.62 -7.16 7.99
C HIS A 347 -12.44 -6.16 7.96
N PRO A 348 -11.73 -5.90 9.08
CA PRO A 348 -10.58 -4.99 9.09
C PRO A 348 -9.48 -5.33 8.09
N ASN A 349 -9.35 -6.61 7.75
CA ASN A 349 -8.43 -7.11 6.74
C ASN A 349 -9.03 -7.24 5.34
N GLY A 350 -10.34 -7.00 5.16
CA GLY A 350 -11.04 -7.24 3.91
C GLY A 350 -10.50 -6.47 2.71
N ALA A 351 -9.82 -5.34 2.95
CA ALA A 351 -9.16 -4.54 1.92
C ALA A 351 -8.04 -5.31 1.18
N VAL A 352 -7.48 -6.37 1.78
CA VAL A 352 -6.41 -7.18 1.15
C VAL A 352 -6.85 -7.80 -0.17
N VAL A 353 -8.17 -7.98 -0.36
CA VAL A 353 -8.75 -8.50 -1.60
C VAL A 353 -8.49 -7.55 -2.76
N ASP A 354 -8.41 -6.24 -2.53
CA ASP A 354 -8.24 -5.24 -3.58
C ASP A 354 -6.76 -4.88 -3.83
N ASP A 355 -5.84 -5.33 -2.97
CA ASP A 355 -4.41 -4.99 -3.01
C ASP A 355 -3.64 -5.73 -4.14
N GLY A 356 -4.29 -6.16 -5.23
CA GLY A 356 -3.63 -6.86 -6.35
C GLY A 356 -2.60 -7.92 -5.93
N VAL A 357 -1.36 -7.75 -6.38
CA VAL A 357 -0.19 -8.51 -5.91
C VAL A 357 0.46 -7.75 -4.74
N THR A 358 0.01 -8.08 -3.52
CA THR A 358 0.40 -7.39 -2.27
C THR A 358 1.64 -8.00 -1.60
N CYS A 359 2.14 -7.37 -0.53
CA CYS A 359 3.35 -7.75 0.21
C CYS A 359 3.36 -9.24 0.60
N ILE A 360 2.21 -9.76 1.05
CA ILE A 360 2.12 -11.13 1.56
C ILE A 360 2.19 -12.19 0.47
N VAL A 361 1.93 -11.84 -0.79
CA VAL A 361 2.08 -12.77 -1.92
C VAL A 361 3.53 -13.19 -2.06
N CYS A 362 4.45 -12.22 -1.92
CA CYS A 362 5.88 -12.46 -2.04
C CYS A 362 6.50 -12.83 -0.69
N HIS A 363 6.22 -12.08 0.39
CA HIS A 363 7.02 -12.17 1.61
C HIS A 363 6.62 -13.28 2.58
N THR A 364 5.55 -14.04 2.33
CA THR A 364 5.13 -15.11 3.27
C THR A 364 5.64 -16.50 2.89
N ILE A 365 6.33 -16.63 1.76
CA ILE A 365 6.85 -17.90 1.26
C ILE A 365 8.32 -18.10 1.66
N SER A 366 8.62 -19.28 2.20
CA SER A 366 9.99 -19.65 2.62
C SER A 366 10.85 -20.20 1.48
N GLU A 367 10.21 -20.73 0.43
CA GLU A 367 10.84 -21.39 -0.71
C GLU A 367 10.31 -20.78 -2.02
N ALA A 368 11.16 -20.76 -3.05
CA ALA A 368 10.77 -20.24 -4.34
C ALA A 368 9.68 -21.14 -4.95
N PRO A 369 8.56 -20.57 -5.45
CA PRO A 369 7.55 -21.35 -6.14
C PRO A 369 8.10 -21.97 -7.42
N GLU A 370 7.44 -23.04 -7.88
CA GLU A 370 7.67 -23.56 -9.22
C GLU A 370 7.32 -22.51 -10.27
N GLU A 371 7.97 -22.61 -11.42
CA GLU A 371 7.66 -21.83 -12.60
C GLU A 371 6.16 -21.97 -12.96
N ARG A 372 5.53 -20.88 -13.41
CA ARG A 372 4.10 -20.85 -13.76
C ARG A 372 3.15 -21.23 -12.61
N ARG A 373 3.62 -21.32 -11.36
CA ARG A 373 2.75 -21.67 -10.21
C ARG A 373 1.56 -20.72 -10.08
N GLY A 374 1.71 -19.47 -10.48
CA GLY A 374 0.66 -18.46 -10.55
C GLY A 374 -0.41 -18.69 -11.61
N MET A 375 -0.28 -19.70 -12.47
CA MET A 375 -1.37 -20.11 -13.37
C MET A 375 -2.42 -20.99 -12.70
N PHE A 376 -2.06 -21.61 -11.58
CA PHE A 376 -2.88 -22.61 -10.91
C PHE A 376 -3.50 -22.08 -9.62
N ASP A 377 -4.62 -22.68 -9.22
CA ASP A 377 -5.27 -22.37 -7.96
C ASP A 377 -4.33 -22.56 -6.76
N ALA A 378 -4.58 -21.79 -5.71
CA ALA A 378 -3.82 -21.79 -4.46
C ALA A 378 -2.35 -21.39 -4.66
N PHE A 379 -2.12 -20.13 -5.04
CA PHE A 379 -0.79 -19.52 -4.95
C PHE A 379 -0.22 -19.72 -3.54
N PRO A 380 1.06 -20.10 -3.37
CA PRO A 380 1.57 -20.68 -2.13
C PRO A 380 1.82 -19.68 -0.99
N PHE A 381 1.13 -18.55 -0.93
CA PHE A 381 1.27 -17.61 0.19
C PHE A 381 0.80 -18.23 1.51
N GLU A 382 1.38 -17.82 2.63
CA GLU A 382 0.99 -18.29 3.95
C GLU A 382 0.04 -17.32 4.66
N GLN A 383 -0.99 -17.90 5.28
CA GLN A 383 -1.93 -17.17 6.14
C GLN A 383 -1.47 -17.19 7.59
N GLY A 384 -1.56 -16.05 8.26
CA GLY A 384 -1.32 -15.94 9.70
C GLY A 384 -2.43 -16.58 10.55
N ASN A 385 -2.47 -16.22 11.83
CA ASN A 385 -3.58 -16.59 12.71
C ASN A 385 -4.39 -15.33 13.11
N ALA A 386 -5.32 -15.51 14.04
CA ALA A 386 -6.17 -14.43 14.55
C ALA A 386 -5.43 -13.17 15.04
N ASN A 387 -4.21 -13.34 15.53
CA ASN A 387 -3.48 -12.31 16.28
C ASN A 387 -2.15 -11.92 15.64
N THR A 388 -1.61 -12.73 14.74
CA THR A 388 -0.32 -12.50 14.08
C THR A 388 -0.42 -12.80 12.59
N PHE A 389 0.31 -12.05 11.78
CA PHE A 389 0.52 -12.37 10.38
C PHE A 389 1.41 -13.61 10.26
N ALA A 390 1.52 -14.15 9.05
CA ALA A 390 2.49 -15.20 8.75
C ALA A 390 3.93 -14.70 8.97
N ASN A 391 4.89 -15.64 8.99
CA ASN A 391 6.29 -15.25 9.02
C ASN A 391 6.64 -14.52 7.73
N MET A 392 7.38 -13.42 7.86
CA MET A 392 7.85 -12.64 6.71
C MET A 392 9.30 -12.99 6.38
N PHE A 393 9.56 -13.29 5.12
CA PHE A 393 10.87 -13.59 4.58
C PHE A 393 11.38 -12.40 3.77
N GLY A 394 12.65 -12.10 3.92
CA GLY A 394 13.28 -10.98 3.23
C GLY A 394 14.81 -11.14 3.23
N PRO A 395 15.55 -10.13 2.75
CA PRO A 395 17.00 -10.18 2.70
C PRO A 395 17.61 -10.35 4.10
N ASN A 396 18.83 -10.90 4.17
CA ASN A 396 19.49 -11.25 5.43
C ASN A 396 19.73 -10.01 6.29
N GLY A 397 18.96 -9.88 7.37
CA GLY A 397 19.04 -8.75 8.30
C GLY A 397 20.19 -8.78 9.30
N GLY A 398 21.11 -9.74 9.19
CA GLY A 398 22.19 -9.96 10.16
C GLY A 398 21.68 -10.42 11.54
N ASN A 399 22.45 -10.17 12.59
CA ASN A 399 22.14 -10.61 13.97
C ASN A 399 21.14 -9.72 14.72
N THR A 400 20.61 -8.67 14.09
CA THR A 400 19.73 -7.69 14.75
C THR A 400 18.34 -7.76 14.16
N THR A 401 17.50 -8.65 14.69
CA THR A 401 16.08 -8.71 14.38
C THR A 401 15.32 -7.76 15.30
N LEU A 402 14.52 -6.88 14.74
CA LEU A 402 13.64 -6.03 15.55
C LEU A 402 12.49 -6.88 16.10
N PRO A 403 12.20 -6.88 17.42
CA PRO A 403 11.11 -7.65 17.98
C PRO A 403 9.76 -7.08 17.52
N SER A 404 9.07 -7.78 16.62
CA SER A 404 7.72 -7.45 16.17
C SER A 404 6.68 -8.28 16.91
N THR A 405 5.54 -7.68 17.24
CA THR A 405 4.36 -8.38 17.77
C THR A 405 3.38 -8.80 16.69
N ARG A 406 3.60 -8.35 15.44
CA ARG A 406 2.71 -8.59 14.30
C ARG A 406 3.11 -9.83 13.52
N HIS A 407 4.40 -10.03 13.25
CA HIS A 407 4.92 -11.15 12.47
C HIS A 407 6.31 -11.58 12.96
N GLY A 408 6.65 -12.85 12.72
CA GLY A 408 8.04 -13.30 12.80
C GLY A 408 8.82 -12.95 11.54
N THR A 409 10.14 -13.13 11.56
CA THR A 409 10.99 -12.96 10.38
C THR A 409 11.80 -14.23 10.13
N GLY A 410 11.93 -14.61 8.86
CA GLY A 410 12.80 -15.69 8.41
C GLY A 410 13.81 -15.21 7.36
N ILE A 411 14.88 -15.97 7.19
CA ILE A 411 15.77 -15.84 6.03
C ILE A 411 15.34 -16.94 5.05
N GLY A 412 15.01 -16.54 3.83
CA GLY A 412 14.55 -17.44 2.77
C GLY A 412 15.34 -17.25 1.48
N PHE A 413 14.80 -17.75 0.37
CA PHE A 413 15.41 -17.71 -0.96
C PHE A 413 15.64 -16.28 -1.51
N MET A 414 14.93 -15.27 -0.98
CA MET A 414 15.05 -13.86 -1.39
C MET A 414 16.44 -13.23 -1.15
N THR A 415 17.36 -13.90 -0.47
CA THR A 415 18.74 -13.41 -0.29
C THR A 415 19.63 -13.61 -1.52
N ASP A 416 19.17 -14.41 -2.48
CA ASP A 416 19.88 -14.77 -3.69
C ASP A 416 19.07 -14.24 -4.88
N SER A 417 19.67 -13.35 -5.68
CA SER A 417 18.94 -12.70 -6.77
C SER A 417 18.52 -13.68 -7.85
N ILE A 418 19.32 -14.72 -8.12
CA ILE A 418 18.96 -15.80 -9.04
C ILE A 418 17.79 -16.57 -8.46
N ALA A 419 17.89 -17.11 -7.25
CA ALA A 419 16.82 -17.92 -6.65
C ALA A 419 15.52 -17.12 -6.42
N SER A 420 15.61 -15.81 -6.18
CA SER A 420 14.44 -14.93 -6.06
C SER A 420 13.70 -14.73 -7.38
N SER A 421 14.38 -14.91 -8.53
CA SER A 421 13.78 -14.73 -9.85
C SER A 421 12.72 -15.79 -10.15
N GLN A 422 12.81 -16.99 -9.55
CA GLN A 422 11.80 -18.05 -9.67
C GLN A 422 10.43 -17.61 -9.12
N LEU A 423 10.40 -16.73 -8.10
CA LEU A 423 9.15 -16.11 -7.67
C LEU A 423 8.54 -15.26 -8.80
N CYS A 424 9.34 -14.50 -9.54
CA CYS A 424 8.87 -13.74 -10.70
C CYS A 424 8.35 -14.69 -11.79
N GLY A 425 9.07 -15.80 -12.05
CA GLY A 425 8.69 -16.84 -13.00
C GLY A 425 7.37 -17.55 -12.70
N SER A 426 6.86 -17.46 -11.47
CA SER A 426 5.53 -17.97 -11.14
C SER A 426 4.39 -17.21 -11.85
N CYS A 427 4.59 -15.94 -12.19
CA CYS A 427 3.60 -15.09 -12.87
C CYS A 427 4.08 -14.52 -14.22
N HIS A 428 5.39 -14.39 -14.44
CA HIS A 428 5.99 -13.82 -15.65
C HIS A 428 6.39 -14.88 -16.69
N ASN A 429 5.81 -16.08 -16.57
CA ASN A 429 5.71 -17.05 -17.65
C ASN A 429 4.24 -17.49 -17.76
N VAL A 430 3.57 -17.15 -18.86
CA VAL A 430 2.13 -17.33 -19.01
C VAL A 430 1.88 -18.21 -20.22
N LYS A 431 1.62 -19.48 -19.94
CA LYS A 431 1.28 -20.51 -20.93
C LYS A 431 0.02 -21.23 -20.45
N VAL A 432 -0.97 -21.40 -21.32
CA VAL A 432 -2.24 -22.04 -21.02
C VAL A 432 -2.34 -23.35 -21.79
N ASP A 433 -2.39 -24.45 -21.04
CA ASP A 433 -2.70 -25.78 -21.57
C ASP A 433 -4.15 -25.79 -22.02
N ILE A 434 -4.34 -26.01 -23.31
CA ILE A 434 -5.64 -25.89 -23.94
C ILE A 434 -6.25 -27.24 -24.26
N ASP A 435 -5.42 -28.18 -24.71
CA ASP A 435 -5.90 -29.47 -25.15
C ASP A 435 -6.10 -30.41 -23.94
N GLY A 436 -5.64 -29.96 -22.76
CA GLY A 436 -5.79 -30.59 -21.47
C GLY A 436 -4.89 -31.80 -21.32
N ASN A 437 -3.82 -31.90 -22.12
CA ASN A 437 -2.91 -33.04 -22.12
C ASN A 437 -1.87 -32.98 -20.97
N GLY A 438 -1.72 -31.82 -20.32
CA GLY A 438 -0.77 -31.57 -19.23
C GLY A 438 0.68 -31.30 -19.67
N GLU A 439 0.93 -31.14 -20.96
CA GLU A 439 2.18 -30.78 -21.64
C GLU A 439 1.99 -29.36 -22.21
N ILE A 440 3.00 -28.48 -22.09
CA ILE A 440 2.88 -27.04 -22.43
C ILE A 440 4.12 -26.58 -23.24
N THR A 441 4.86 -27.53 -23.81
CA THR A 441 6.16 -27.29 -24.46
C THR A 441 6.31 -28.24 -25.62
N ALA A 442 6.75 -27.74 -26.80
CA ALA A 442 6.87 -28.50 -28.05
C ALA A 442 7.37 -29.95 -27.91
N PHE A 443 8.24 -30.17 -26.91
CA PHE A 443 8.80 -31.45 -26.56
C PHE A 443 8.61 -31.78 -25.07
N PRO A 444 7.79 -32.78 -24.70
CA PRO A 444 7.61 -33.19 -23.32
C PRO A 444 8.93 -33.55 -22.62
N GLY A 445 9.23 -32.85 -21.52
CA GLY A 445 10.52 -32.97 -20.82
C GLY A 445 11.65 -32.09 -21.39
N SER A 446 11.32 -31.08 -22.20
CA SER A 446 12.24 -30.02 -22.63
C SER A 446 12.59 -29.05 -21.52
N GLU A 447 11.66 -28.77 -20.60
CA GLU A 447 11.84 -27.79 -19.52
C GLU A 447 13.18 -27.97 -18.77
N GLY A 448 14.00 -26.93 -18.81
CA GLY A 448 15.29 -26.82 -18.14
C GLY A 448 16.39 -27.71 -18.71
N ASN A 449 16.20 -28.32 -19.89
CA ASN A 449 17.19 -29.21 -20.49
C ASN A 449 18.09 -28.53 -21.54
N GLY A 450 17.80 -27.26 -21.89
CA GLY A 450 18.59 -26.45 -22.80
C GLY A 450 18.69 -27.01 -24.22
N ARG A 451 17.73 -27.85 -24.63
CA ARG A 451 17.67 -28.39 -25.99
C ARG A 451 17.00 -27.40 -26.92
N ASP A 452 17.55 -27.38 -28.12
CA ASP A 452 17.02 -26.76 -29.33
C ASP A 452 17.12 -27.88 -30.39
N SER A 453 16.03 -28.62 -30.52
CA SER A 453 15.94 -29.87 -31.27
C SER A 453 15.86 -29.62 -32.77
N ASP A 454 15.27 -28.51 -33.18
CA ASP A 454 15.07 -28.16 -34.59
C ASP A 454 16.13 -27.17 -35.14
N ARG A 455 16.94 -26.58 -34.25
CA ARG A 455 18.02 -25.63 -34.53
C ARG A 455 17.53 -24.29 -35.09
N ASP A 456 16.32 -23.90 -34.76
CA ASP A 456 15.80 -22.56 -35.04
C ASP A 456 16.33 -21.52 -34.03
N ASN A 457 17.07 -21.99 -33.02
CA ASN A 457 17.66 -21.25 -31.91
C ASN A 457 16.65 -20.77 -30.86
N GLN A 458 15.42 -21.25 -30.88
CA GLN A 458 14.53 -21.21 -29.75
C GLN A 458 14.78 -22.47 -28.91
N LEU A 459 14.75 -22.38 -27.57
CA LEU A 459 14.75 -23.61 -26.80
C LEU A 459 13.43 -24.35 -27.01
N ASP A 460 13.49 -25.68 -27.00
CA ASP A 460 12.36 -26.60 -27.08
C ASP A 460 11.22 -26.28 -26.08
N GLU A 461 11.55 -25.63 -24.95
CA GLU A 461 10.59 -25.18 -23.91
C GLU A 461 9.93 -23.83 -24.21
N ASN A 462 10.58 -23.05 -25.07
CA ASN A 462 10.09 -21.79 -25.62
C ASN A 462 9.32 -22.02 -26.92
N GLU A 463 9.50 -23.16 -27.56
CA GLU A 463 8.80 -23.55 -28.77
C GLU A 463 7.33 -23.88 -28.54
N LEU A 464 6.56 -23.65 -29.60
CA LEU A 464 5.12 -23.84 -29.63
C LEU A 464 4.76 -25.28 -29.97
N GLU A 465 3.80 -25.83 -29.25
CA GLU A 465 3.21 -27.11 -29.60
C GLU A 465 2.15 -26.96 -30.69
N PHE A 466 2.34 -27.66 -31.81
CA PHE A 466 1.35 -27.77 -32.87
C PHE A 466 0.80 -29.20 -33.00
N GLU A 467 -0.43 -29.29 -33.47
CA GLU A 467 -1.02 -30.52 -33.98
C GLU A 467 -0.28 -31.03 -35.23
N ALA A 468 -0.55 -32.28 -35.63
CA ALA A 468 0.10 -32.90 -36.79
C ALA A 468 -0.15 -32.18 -38.13
N ASP A 469 -1.08 -31.22 -38.17
CA ASP A 469 -1.35 -30.37 -39.33
C ASP A 469 -0.37 -29.19 -39.46
N GLY A 470 0.42 -28.91 -38.42
CA GLY A 470 1.34 -27.77 -38.35
C GLY A 470 0.64 -26.40 -38.39
N LYS A 471 -0.66 -26.38 -38.07
CA LYS A 471 -1.56 -25.22 -38.19
C LYS A 471 -2.41 -24.97 -36.95
N THR A 472 -2.62 -25.97 -36.09
CA THR A 472 -3.43 -25.84 -34.86
C THR A 472 -2.50 -25.90 -33.65
N LEU A 473 -2.62 -24.94 -32.72
CA LEU A 473 -1.77 -24.87 -31.51
C LEU A 473 -2.43 -25.78 -30.51
N LYS A 474 -1.63 -26.55 -29.79
CA LYS A 474 -2.11 -27.31 -28.64
C LYS A 474 -2.17 -26.44 -27.38
N ASP A 475 -1.27 -25.45 -27.26
CA ASP A 475 -1.16 -24.56 -26.10
C ASP A 475 -1.09 -23.09 -26.48
N LEU A 476 -1.52 -22.20 -25.59
CA LEU A 476 -1.45 -20.75 -25.78
C LEU A 476 -0.30 -20.16 -24.97
N VAL A 477 0.68 -19.56 -25.65
CA VAL A 477 1.80 -18.86 -25.02
C VAL A 477 1.58 -17.34 -25.09
N LEU A 478 1.34 -16.71 -23.93
CA LEU A 478 1.05 -15.27 -23.81
C LEU A 478 2.27 -14.46 -23.35
N GLN A 479 3.18 -15.06 -22.58
CA GLN A 479 4.37 -14.41 -22.07
C GLN A 479 5.45 -15.46 -21.78
N THR A 480 6.69 -15.18 -22.17
CA THR A 480 7.87 -16.08 -22.07
C THR A 480 9.06 -15.43 -21.36
N THR A 481 8.83 -14.32 -20.65
CA THR A 481 9.92 -13.49 -20.09
C THR A 481 10.86 -14.26 -19.16
N PHE A 482 10.31 -15.16 -18.35
CA PHE A 482 11.13 -15.94 -17.42
C PHE A 482 12.01 -16.97 -18.16
N ASP A 483 11.49 -17.60 -19.19
CA ASP A 483 12.25 -18.57 -19.98
C ASP A 483 13.37 -17.88 -20.76
N GLU A 484 13.08 -16.72 -21.34
CA GLU A 484 14.09 -15.85 -21.96
C GLU A 484 15.21 -15.49 -20.96
N TRP A 485 14.88 -15.37 -19.67
CA TRP A 485 15.85 -15.15 -18.60
C TRP A 485 16.62 -16.41 -18.21
N GLN A 486 16.00 -17.58 -18.21
CA GLN A 486 16.71 -18.85 -18.01
C GLN A 486 17.75 -19.08 -19.11
N ASP A 487 17.42 -18.76 -20.36
CA ASP A 487 18.36 -18.79 -21.49
C ASP A 487 19.56 -17.86 -21.24
N TYR A 488 19.29 -16.67 -20.70
CA TYR A 488 20.32 -15.70 -20.35
C TYR A 488 21.23 -16.24 -19.25
N VAL A 489 20.67 -16.79 -18.17
CA VAL A 489 21.44 -17.38 -17.07
C VAL A 489 22.35 -18.50 -17.61
N ALA A 490 21.78 -19.43 -18.39
CA ALA A 490 22.53 -20.53 -18.99
C ALA A 490 23.67 -20.03 -19.90
N THR A 491 23.42 -18.97 -20.68
CA THR A 491 24.42 -18.34 -21.55
C THR A 491 25.55 -17.68 -20.74
N GLN A 492 25.21 -16.97 -19.67
CA GLN A 492 26.20 -16.33 -18.79
C GLN A 492 27.08 -17.37 -18.10
N GLU A 493 26.47 -18.45 -17.58
CA GLU A 493 27.18 -19.58 -16.98
C GLU A 493 28.12 -20.26 -17.98
N ALA A 494 27.65 -20.55 -19.19
CA ALA A 494 28.46 -21.14 -20.26
C ALA A 494 29.68 -20.25 -20.61
N ASN A 495 29.54 -18.93 -20.48
CA ASN A 495 30.59 -17.95 -20.72
C ASN A 495 31.43 -17.59 -19.47
N ASN A 496 31.25 -18.27 -18.34
CA ASN A 496 31.89 -17.97 -17.06
C ASN A 496 31.66 -16.52 -16.57
N ARG A 497 30.47 -15.97 -16.80
CA ARG A 497 30.03 -14.66 -16.33
C ARG A 497 28.98 -14.84 -15.23
N LEU A 498 28.91 -13.86 -14.33
CA LEU A 498 27.83 -13.80 -13.34
C LEU A 498 26.54 -13.38 -14.06
N ALA A 499 25.48 -14.15 -13.86
CA ALA A 499 24.14 -13.78 -14.28
C ALA A 499 23.52 -12.82 -13.24
N LEU A 500 22.67 -11.91 -13.70
CA LEU A 500 21.84 -11.05 -12.86
C LEU A 500 20.44 -11.66 -12.72
N GLY A 501 19.82 -11.47 -11.55
CA GLY A 501 18.43 -11.83 -11.29
C GLY A 501 17.46 -10.69 -11.62
N CYS A 502 16.16 -10.98 -11.68
CA CYS A 502 15.13 -9.98 -11.99
C CYS A 502 15.19 -8.77 -11.04
N VAL A 503 15.43 -9.01 -9.75
CA VAL A 503 15.48 -7.98 -8.70
C VAL A 503 16.69 -7.06 -8.82
N ASP A 504 17.74 -7.45 -9.54
CA ASP A 504 18.93 -6.62 -9.73
C ASP A 504 18.65 -5.41 -10.64
N CYS A 505 17.70 -5.55 -11.57
CA CYS A 505 17.29 -4.49 -12.50
C CYS A 505 15.91 -3.89 -12.15
N HIS A 506 14.90 -4.73 -11.88
CA HIS A 506 13.52 -4.29 -11.68
C HIS A 506 13.20 -3.84 -10.25
N MET A 507 14.06 -4.18 -9.29
CA MET A 507 13.96 -3.70 -7.91
C MET A 507 15.31 -3.11 -7.49
N PRO A 508 15.77 -2.00 -8.10
CA PRO A 508 17.14 -1.53 -7.92
C PRO A 508 17.50 -1.32 -6.45
N LEU A 509 18.75 -1.64 -6.10
CA LEU A 509 19.27 -1.50 -4.75
C LEU A 509 19.34 -0.01 -4.36
N LEU A 510 18.69 0.34 -3.26
CA LEU A 510 18.66 1.68 -2.70
C LEU A 510 19.70 1.84 -1.58
N ASP A 511 19.97 3.09 -1.22
CA ASP A 511 20.82 3.42 -0.08
C ASP A 511 20.30 2.76 1.20
N PRO A 512 21.19 2.27 2.09
CA PRO A 512 20.78 1.65 3.33
C PRO A 512 19.90 2.57 4.17
N ALA A 513 18.76 2.06 4.61
CA ALA A 513 17.87 2.75 5.56
C ALA A 513 17.16 1.74 6.46
N PRO A 514 16.49 2.20 7.53
CA PRO A 514 15.66 1.32 8.35
C PRO A 514 14.54 0.71 7.49
N ILE A 515 14.47 -0.63 7.46
CA ILE A 515 13.35 -1.32 6.80
C ILE A 515 12.02 -1.03 7.52
N ALA A 516 12.07 -0.90 8.86
CA ALA A 516 10.95 -0.42 9.66
C ALA A 516 11.15 1.08 9.94
N ASP A 517 10.60 1.93 9.09
CA ASP A 517 10.86 3.38 8.96
C ASP A 517 9.86 4.26 9.73
N SER A 518 8.62 3.79 9.90
CA SER A 518 7.53 4.58 10.48
C SER A 518 7.14 4.21 11.92
N ALA A 519 7.86 3.26 12.54
CA ALA A 519 7.43 2.59 13.77
C ALA A 519 7.27 3.53 14.99
N PRO A 520 6.06 3.68 15.55
CA PRO A 520 5.79 4.62 16.63
C PRO A 520 6.25 4.13 18.01
N GLY A 521 7.18 4.89 18.60
CA GLY A 521 7.78 4.65 19.91
C GLY A 521 9.31 4.66 19.85
N SER A 522 9.99 5.18 20.87
CA SER A 522 11.45 5.38 20.84
C SER A 522 12.29 4.08 20.87
N PHE A 523 11.68 2.91 20.69
CA PHE A 523 12.40 1.63 20.54
C PHE A 523 12.96 1.43 19.12
N PHE A 524 12.41 2.12 18.12
CA PHE A 524 12.81 1.99 16.71
C PHE A 524 13.55 3.20 16.16
N ALA A 525 13.76 4.24 16.97
CA ALA A 525 14.56 5.42 16.60
C ALA A 525 16.02 5.07 16.23
N ASP A 526 16.51 3.91 16.67
CA ASP A 526 17.83 3.35 16.33
C ASP A 526 17.70 2.03 15.52
N ALA A 527 16.65 1.88 14.71
CA ALA A 527 16.52 0.72 13.83
C ALA A 527 17.73 0.63 12.88
N PRO A 528 18.38 -0.54 12.75
CA PRO A 528 19.58 -0.64 11.94
C PRO A 528 19.24 -0.44 10.46
N GLU A 529 20.05 0.38 9.81
CA GLU A 529 20.02 0.57 8.37
C GLU A 529 20.40 -0.73 7.66
N ARG A 530 19.67 -1.06 6.60
CA ARG A 530 19.93 -2.24 5.77
C ARG A 530 19.83 -1.85 4.30
N PRO A 531 20.62 -2.47 3.43
CA PRO A 531 20.36 -2.41 2.00
C PRO A 531 18.93 -2.85 1.74
N ARG A 532 18.21 -2.08 0.92
CA ARG A 532 16.82 -2.36 0.56
C ARG A 532 16.67 -2.24 -0.94
N HIS A 533 15.79 -3.04 -1.51
CA HIS A 533 15.43 -2.95 -2.92
C HIS A 533 14.19 -2.07 -3.06
N SER A 534 14.13 -1.28 -4.14
CA SER A 534 12.94 -0.51 -4.48
C SER A 534 11.77 -1.45 -4.79
N HIS A 535 10.59 -1.13 -4.25
CA HIS A 535 9.33 -1.82 -4.55
C HIS A 535 8.48 -1.06 -5.58
N HIS A 536 9.09 -0.16 -6.38
CA HIS A 536 8.43 0.40 -7.56
C HIS A 536 8.23 -0.64 -8.67
N PHE A 537 8.99 -1.74 -8.64
CA PHE A 537 9.01 -2.78 -9.67
C PHE A 537 9.11 -2.17 -11.07
N VAL A 538 10.16 -1.39 -11.30
CA VAL A 538 10.29 -0.57 -12.51
C VAL A 538 10.21 -1.48 -13.73
N GLY A 539 9.29 -1.17 -14.63
CA GLY A 539 9.04 -1.90 -15.87
C GLY A 539 8.34 -0.97 -16.85
N VAL A 540 7.91 -1.45 -18.01
CA VAL A 540 7.38 -0.55 -19.04
C VAL A 540 5.96 -0.03 -18.77
N ASP A 541 5.19 -0.71 -17.92
CA ASP A 541 3.81 -0.34 -17.62
C ASP A 541 3.69 0.70 -16.52
N TYR A 542 2.71 1.59 -16.65
CA TYR A 542 2.31 2.58 -15.66
C TYR A 542 0.80 2.81 -15.76
N SER A 543 0.24 3.53 -14.78
CA SER A 543 -1.17 3.85 -14.76
C SER A 543 -1.55 4.81 -15.90
N LEU A 544 -2.45 4.37 -16.78
CA LEU A 544 -3.16 5.25 -17.72
C LEU A 544 -4.45 5.83 -17.13
N THR A 545 -4.90 5.33 -15.98
CA THR A 545 -6.13 5.77 -15.32
C THR A 545 -6.02 7.24 -14.91
N PRO A 546 -6.93 8.12 -15.37
CA PRO A 546 -6.89 9.54 -15.04
C PRO A 546 -6.93 9.80 -13.54
N GLY A 547 -5.97 10.58 -13.04
CA GLY A 547 -5.92 11.00 -11.65
C GLY A 547 -5.69 9.87 -10.64
N TYR A 548 -5.22 8.69 -11.07
CA TYR A 548 -5.02 7.54 -10.18
C TYR A 548 -4.13 7.90 -8.98
N TYR A 549 -2.97 8.50 -9.24
CA TYR A 549 -1.98 8.78 -8.22
C TYR A 549 -2.53 9.76 -7.16
N GLU A 550 -3.29 10.78 -7.60
CA GLU A 550 -3.94 11.75 -6.73
C GLU A 550 -5.11 11.16 -5.93
N GLN A 551 -5.89 10.27 -6.53
CA GLN A 551 -6.99 9.56 -5.87
C GLN A 551 -6.47 8.63 -4.76
N GLU A 552 -5.30 8.03 -4.97
CA GLU A 552 -4.55 7.29 -3.97
C GLU A 552 -3.88 8.20 -2.92
N GLY A 553 -3.98 9.52 -3.05
CA GLY A 553 -3.40 10.46 -2.09
C GLY A 553 -1.87 10.48 -2.10
N MET A 554 -1.26 10.11 -3.24
CA MET A 554 0.19 10.15 -3.43
C MET A 554 0.70 11.59 -3.61
N PRO A 555 2.00 11.84 -3.41
CA PRO A 555 2.57 13.17 -3.60
C PRO A 555 2.42 13.70 -5.03
N GLU A 556 2.27 15.03 -5.15
CA GLU A 556 2.33 15.72 -6.45
C GLU A 556 3.70 15.46 -7.11
N GLY A 557 3.71 15.18 -8.42
CA GLY A 557 4.92 14.87 -9.17
C GLY A 557 5.30 13.37 -9.22
N ILE A 558 4.56 12.50 -8.54
CA ILE A 558 4.89 11.05 -8.49
C ILE A 558 4.78 10.39 -9.87
N ARG A 559 3.86 10.86 -10.72
CA ARG A 559 3.68 10.34 -12.08
C ARG A 559 4.91 10.62 -12.94
N GLU A 560 5.44 11.84 -12.87
CA GLU A 560 6.64 12.24 -13.60
C GLU A 560 7.83 11.42 -13.16
N TYR A 561 7.98 11.21 -11.85
CA TYR A 561 9.01 10.32 -11.29
C TYR A 561 8.88 8.88 -11.83
N VAL A 562 7.66 8.32 -11.83
CA VAL A 562 7.34 7.00 -12.39
C VAL A 562 7.75 6.91 -13.86
N LEU A 563 7.47 7.93 -14.67
CA LEU A 563 7.83 7.95 -16.09
C LEU A 563 9.34 8.09 -16.30
N GLU A 564 10.02 8.94 -15.52
CA GLU A 564 11.48 9.12 -15.57
C GLU A 564 12.24 7.85 -15.20
N ASP A 565 11.78 7.10 -14.20
CA ASP A 565 12.41 5.84 -13.78
C ASP A 565 12.35 4.78 -14.89
N ARG A 566 11.23 4.74 -15.62
CA ARG A 566 11.02 3.84 -16.78
C ARG A 566 11.85 4.24 -17.97
N GLU A 567 11.92 5.54 -18.25
CA GLU A 567 12.79 6.06 -19.30
C GLU A 567 14.24 5.68 -19.04
N LYS A 568 14.74 5.78 -17.80
CA LYS A 568 16.10 5.36 -17.44
C LYS A 568 16.32 3.87 -17.73
N LEU A 569 15.38 3.01 -17.36
CA LEU A 569 15.45 1.56 -17.66
C LEU A 569 15.47 1.29 -19.17
N LEU A 570 14.61 1.96 -19.94
CA LEU A 570 14.57 1.78 -21.40
C LEU A 570 15.88 2.25 -22.04
N ARG A 571 16.40 3.41 -21.64
CA ARG A 571 17.66 3.97 -22.15
C ARG A 571 18.88 3.07 -21.94
N SER A 572 18.84 2.15 -20.97
CA SER A 572 19.90 1.17 -20.74
C SER A 572 19.73 -0.13 -21.52
N ALA A 573 18.59 -0.39 -22.16
CA ALA A 573 18.26 -1.70 -22.73
C ALA A 573 18.83 -1.96 -24.14
N MET A 574 19.28 -0.92 -24.85
CA MET A 574 19.75 -1.07 -26.23
C MET A 574 20.70 0.05 -26.67
N ASN A 575 21.46 -0.25 -27.71
CA ASN A 575 22.27 0.69 -28.48
C ASN A 575 21.71 0.82 -29.91
N LEU A 576 21.94 1.98 -30.50
CA LEU A 576 21.56 2.30 -31.88
C LEU A 576 22.81 2.78 -32.63
N PHE A 577 22.95 2.38 -33.89
CA PHE A 577 24.03 2.81 -34.78
C PHE A 577 23.46 3.19 -36.14
N VAL A 578 24.07 4.16 -36.81
CA VAL A 578 23.68 4.60 -38.15
C VAL A 578 24.91 4.67 -39.03
N ASP A 579 24.98 3.78 -40.01
CA ASP A 579 26.05 3.71 -41.02
C ASP A 579 25.50 4.19 -42.35
N VAL A 580 26.15 5.19 -42.97
CA VAL A 580 25.68 5.78 -44.22
C VAL A 580 26.65 5.42 -45.34
N ALA A 581 26.11 4.87 -46.42
CA ALA A 581 26.87 4.54 -47.62
C ALA A 581 27.28 5.81 -48.39
N GLU A 582 28.26 5.69 -49.30
CA GLU A 582 28.54 6.79 -50.22
C GLU A 582 27.34 7.03 -51.16
N PRO A 583 27.00 8.30 -51.47
CA PRO A 583 25.94 8.62 -52.41
C PRO A 583 26.17 7.94 -53.76
N SER A 584 25.14 7.28 -54.29
CA SER A 584 25.19 6.62 -55.60
C SER A 584 24.03 7.12 -56.46
N GLU A 585 24.36 7.73 -57.59
CA GLU A 585 23.39 8.42 -58.46
C GLU A 585 22.59 9.49 -57.67
N ASN A 586 21.27 9.31 -57.55
CA ASN A 586 20.38 10.16 -56.75
C ASN A 586 19.87 9.44 -55.50
N ARG A 587 20.60 8.45 -54.97
CA ARG A 587 20.20 7.70 -53.78
C ARG A 587 21.25 7.78 -52.68
N LEU A 588 20.79 7.85 -51.44
CA LEU A 588 21.61 7.70 -50.24
C LEU A 588 21.05 6.55 -49.41
N SER A 589 21.84 5.50 -49.21
CA SER A 589 21.46 4.37 -48.36
C SER A 589 22.06 4.54 -46.97
N ALA A 590 21.28 4.28 -45.94
CA ALA A 590 21.70 4.25 -44.55
C ALA A 590 21.22 2.96 -43.87
N THR A 591 22.12 2.31 -43.16
CA THR A 591 21.86 1.13 -42.37
C THR A 591 21.75 1.53 -40.90
N VAL A 592 20.58 1.32 -40.31
CA VAL A 592 20.32 1.55 -38.90
C VAL A 592 20.41 0.23 -38.15
N THR A 593 21.41 0.08 -37.28
CA THR A 593 21.61 -1.14 -36.49
C THR A 593 21.09 -0.95 -35.07
N VAL A 594 20.18 -1.83 -34.68
CA VAL A 594 19.59 -1.93 -33.34
C VAL A 594 20.31 -3.07 -32.63
N GLN A 595 20.89 -2.82 -31.46
CA GLN A 595 21.61 -3.84 -30.68
C GLN A 595 21.12 -3.87 -29.23
N SER A 596 20.71 -5.04 -28.74
CA SER A 596 20.36 -5.27 -27.34
C SER A 596 21.62 -5.30 -26.46
N THR A 597 21.52 -4.86 -25.20
CA THR A 597 22.66 -4.76 -24.27
C THR A 597 22.96 -6.04 -23.49
N LEU A 598 22.31 -7.17 -23.80
CA LEU A 598 22.57 -8.50 -23.19
C LEU A 598 22.16 -8.60 -21.71
N ASP A 599 21.05 -7.95 -21.33
CA ASP A 599 20.70 -7.64 -19.92
C ASP A 599 19.58 -8.48 -19.28
N GLY A 600 19.26 -9.66 -19.81
CA GLY A 600 18.49 -10.66 -19.06
C GLY A 600 17.29 -11.28 -19.75
N HIS A 601 16.69 -10.68 -20.77
CA HIS A 601 15.57 -11.25 -21.54
C HIS A 601 15.48 -10.58 -22.92
N ASN A 602 14.56 -11.00 -23.79
CA ASN A 602 14.43 -10.41 -25.13
C ASN A 602 13.99 -8.94 -25.10
N LEU A 603 14.25 -8.22 -26.19
CA LEU A 603 13.77 -6.86 -26.38
C LEU A 603 12.93 -6.75 -27.67
N PRO A 604 11.62 -6.43 -27.58
CA PRO A 604 10.80 -6.32 -26.37
C PRO A 604 10.38 -7.70 -25.80
N THR A 605 10.33 -7.83 -24.47
CA THR A 605 9.71 -8.96 -23.75
C THR A 605 8.31 -8.62 -23.24
N GLY A 606 7.65 -9.59 -22.62
CA GLY A 606 6.41 -9.44 -21.88
C GLY A 606 5.22 -10.00 -22.64
N PHE A 607 4.06 -9.40 -22.40
CA PHE A 607 2.80 -9.89 -22.89
C PHE A 607 2.63 -9.66 -24.42
N ALA A 608 2.38 -10.75 -25.15
CA ALA A 608 2.82 -10.98 -26.53
C ALA A 608 2.14 -10.19 -27.67
N PHE A 609 1.44 -9.09 -27.40
CA PHE A 609 0.80 -8.27 -28.46
C PHE A 609 0.75 -6.76 -28.17
N ALA A 610 1.14 -6.35 -26.97
CA ALA A 610 0.83 -5.03 -26.49
C ALA A 610 2.04 -4.07 -26.49
N ARG A 611 3.27 -4.55 -26.71
CA ARG A 611 4.46 -3.68 -26.68
C ARG A 611 4.80 -3.17 -28.06
N GLN A 612 4.97 -1.86 -28.19
CA GLN A 612 5.32 -1.26 -29.47
C GLN A 612 6.59 -0.43 -29.37
N MET A 613 7.63 -0.89 -30.07
CA MET A 613 8.91 -0.22 -30.23
C MET A 613 9.16 -0.05 -31.72
N TRP A 614 9.63 1.11 -32.18
CA TRP A 614 9.83 1.34 -33.62
C TRP A 614 10.94 2.34 -33.89
N LEU A 615 11.48 2.30 -35.11
CA LEU A 615 12.45 3.28 -35.59
C LEU A 615 11.74 4.45 -36.27
N GLU A 616 11.97 5.66 -35.76
CA GLU A 616 11.78 6.88 -36.55
C GLU A 616 13.10 7.24 -37.24
N VAL A 617 13.09 7.33 -38.57
CA VAL A 617 14.29 7.62 -39.37
C VAL A 617 13.98 8.70 -40.40
N TYR A 618 14.78 9.75 -40.40
CA TYR A 618 14.64 10.87 -41.34
C TYR A 618 16.00 11.49 -41.69
N ALA A 619 16.02 12.28 -42.75
CA ALA A 619 17.22 12.95 -43.24
C ALA A 619 16.97 14.44 -43.49
N GLU A 620 17.94 15.28 -43.12
CA GLU A 620 17.88 16.73 -43.29
C GLU A 620 19.22 17.28 -43.80
N THR A 621 19.16 18.36 -44.57
CA THR A 621 20.35 19.12 -44.92
C THR A 621 20.83 19.97 -43.75
N SER A 622 22.07 20.45 -43.82
CA SER A 622 22.59 21.47 -42.89
C SER A 622 21.75 22.76 -42.82
N SER A 623 20.94 23.04 -43.85
CA SER A 623 20.00 24.16 -43.93
C SER A 623 18.60 23.85 -43.38
N GLY A 624 18.36 22.63 -42.88
CA GLY A 624 17.08 22.17 -42.33
C GLY A 624 16.05 21.74 -43.37
N ARG A 625 16.48 21.48 -44.61
CA ARG A 625 15.60 20.97 -45.67
C ARG A 625 15.49 19.45 -45.55
N LYS A 626 14.26 18.94 -45.44
CA LYS A 626 13.99 17.49 -45.37
C LYS A 626 14.32 16.80 -46.70
N VAL A 627 15.00 15.66 -46.62
CA VAL A 627 15.30 14.75 -47.73
C VAL A 627 14.36 13.55 -47.59
N CYS A 628 13.61 13.24 -48.65
CA CYS A 628 12.55 12.24 -48.52
C CYS A 628 13.05 10.82 -48.79
N LEU A 629 12.38 9.83 -48.20
CA LEU A 629 12.65 8.43 -48.48
C LEU A 629 12.30 8.12 -49.95
N ALA A 630 12.95 7.09 -50.48
CA ALA A 630 12.78 6.65 -51.84
C ALA A 630 11.43 5.96 -52.06
N ASP A 631 10.68 6.36 -53.10
CA ASP A 631 9.46 5.64 -53.48
C ASP A 631 9.76 4.18 -53.87
N PHE A 632 8.81 3.29 -53.57
CA PHE A 632 8.85 1.88 -53.95
C PHE A 632 7.98 1.64 -55.19
N GLU A 633 8.52 0.96 -56.21
CA GLU A 633 7.75 0.50 -57.36
C GLU A 633 7.60 -1.02 -57.35
N VAL A 634 6.36 -1.50 -57.37
CA VAL A 634 6.03 -2.93 -57.34
C VAL A 634 5.00 -3.22 -58.42
N ASN A 635 5.40 -4.01 -59.43
CA ASN A 635 4.53 -4.40 -60.55
C ASN A 635 3.77 -3.22 -61.22
N GLY A 636 4.41 -2.05 -61.31
CA GLY A 636 3.83 -0.83 -61.91
C GLY A 636 2.95 0.00 -60.97
N VAL A 637 2.83 -0.38 -59.69
CA VAL A 637 2.23 0.44 -58.63
C VAL A 637 3.35 1.18 -57.89
N ILE A 638 3.23 2.50 -57.80
CA ILE A 638 4.18 3.35 -57.06
C ILE A 638 3.60 3.62 -55.67
N ILE A 639 4.37 3.30 -54.64
CA ILE A 639 4.07 3.57 -53.24
C ILE A 639 4.97 4.72 -52.80
N ILE A 640 4.34 5.84 -52.49
CA ILE A 640 5.02 7.09 -52.16
C ILE A 640 5.50 7.01 -50.72
N ALA A 641 6.79 7.19 -50.49
CA ALA A 641 7.36 7.22 -49.15
C ALA A 641 7.32 8.64 -48.57
N ASP A 642 7.04 8.75 -47.27
CA ASP A 642 7.12 10.02 -46.56
C ASP A 642 8.59 10.45 -46.37
N CYS A 643 8.83 11.70 -45.99
CA CYS A 643 10.20 12.17 -45.73
C CYS A 643 10.79 11.70 -44.39
N ALA A 644 10.03 10.90 -43.65
CA ALA A 644 10.43 10.24 -42.41
C ALA A 644 9.66 8.92 -42.30
N SER A 645 10.36 7.86 -41.93
CA SER A 645 9.77 6.58 -41.53
C SER A 645 9.46 6.62 -40.03
N GLY A 646 8.41 5.94 -39.58
CA GLY A 646 8.04 5.80 -38.17
C GLY A 646 7.59 7.09 -37.49
N GLN A 647 7.37 8.17 -38.24
CA GLN A 647 7.01 9.45 -37.67
C GLN A 647 5.53 9.50 -37.27
N ILE A 648 5.28 9.84 -36.01
CA ILE A 648 3.95 10.04 -35.43
C ILE A 648 3.71 11.52 -35.12
N SER A 649 2.45 11.95 -35.20
CA SER A 649 2.06 13.34 -34.91
C SER A 649 1.79 13.62 -33.43
N SER A 650 1.52 12.57 -32.66
CA SER A 650 1.24 12.61 -31.22
C SER A 650 1.44 11.20 -30.63
N PRO A 651 1.62 11.06 -29.31
CA PRO A 651 1.69 9.75 -28.65
C PRO A 651 0.54 8.80 -28.98
N GLN A 652 -0.66 9.36 -29.23
CA GLN A 652 -1.90 8.64 -29.50
C GLN A 652 -2.10 8.30 -30.99
N ALA A 653 -1.22 8.77 -31.88
CA ALA A 653 -1.31 8.49 -33.31
C ALA A 653 -0.89 7.04 -33.60
N GLU A 654 -1.62 6.38 -34.49
CA GLU A 654 -1.24 5.04 -34.97
C GLU A 654 0.02 5.13 -35.85
N LEU A 655 0.79 4.03 -35.85
CA LEU A 655 1.81 3.84 -36.88
C LEU A 655 1.12 3.58 -38.21
N LYS A 656 1.75 4.00 -39.32
CA LYS A 656 1.17 3.89 -40.66
C LYS A 656 1.49 2.53 -41.28
N THR A 657 1.20 1.43 -40.58
CA THR A 657 1.51 0.07 -41.05
C THR A 657 0.81 -0.22 -42.38
N CYS A 658 1.53 -0.79 -43.35
CA CYS A 658 0.93 -1.17 -44.62
C CYS A 658 0.16 -2.48 -44.50
N ASP A 659 -1.02 -2.55 -45.13
CA ASP A 659 -1.84 -3.76 -45.18
C ASP A 659 -1.13 -4.87 -45.99
N PRO A 660 -0.75 -6.01 -45.36
CA PRO A 660 -0.09 -7.13 -46.03
C PRO A 660 -0.91 -7.73 -47.16
N LEU A 661 -2.24 -7.79 -47.01
CA LEU A 661 -3.14 -8.33 -48.04
C LEU A 661 -3.17 -7.43 -49.27
N ALA A 662 -3.23 -6.11 -49.07
CA ALA A 662 -3.15 -5.13 -50.16
C ALA A 662 -1.80 -5.18 -50.90
N LEU A 663 -0.71 -5.47 -50.18
CA LEU A 663 0.62 -5.66 -50.77
C LEU A 663 0.72 -6.97 -51.57
N ALA A 664 0.09 -8.04 -51.09
CA ALA A 664 0.00 -9.31 -51.81
C ALA A 664 -0.77 -9.17 -53.14
N GLU A 665 -1.86 -8.40 -53.16
CA GLU A 665 -2.64 -8.13 -54.38
C GLU A 665 -1.83 -7.46 -55.50
N ILE A 666 -0.86 -6.61 -55.15
CA ILE A 666 0.05 -5.98 -56.10
C ILE A 666 1.28 -6.85 -56.41
N GLY A 667 1.28 -8.10 -55.95
CA GLY A 667 2.29 -9.12 -56.25
C GLY A 667 3.60 -8.97 -55.47
N LEU A 668 3.59 -8.25 -54.34
CA LEU A 668 4.68 -8.28 -53.39
C LEU A 668 4.51 -9.53 -52.52
N LYS A 669 5.48 -10.44 -52.57
CA LYS A 669 5.52 -11.54 -51.60
C LYS A 669 5.92 -10.96 -50.26
N ALA A 670 4.94 -10.65 -49.44
CA ALA A 670 5.10 -10.64 -48.00
C ALA A 670 5.53 -12.08 -47.58
N SER A 671 6.07 -12.30 -46.38
CA SER A 671 6.75 -13.55 -45.97
C SER A 671 5.94 -14.81 -46.30
N LYS A 672 6.54 -16.00 -46.22
CA LYS A 672 5.89 -17.31 -46.49
C LYS A 672 4.50 -17.50 -45.84
N ASN A 673 4.11 -16.67 -44.86
CA ASN A 673 2.82 -16.71 -44.18
C ASN A 673 2.08 -15.34 -44.13
N ASP A 674 2.62 -14.23 -44.64
CA ASP A 674 2.00 -12.87 -44.54
C ASP A 674 0.82 -12.65 -45.48
N GLU A 675 0.79 -13.29 -46.65
CA GLU A 675 -0.36 -13.21 -47.58
C GLU A 675 -1.65 -13.74 -46.94
N LEU A 676 -1.50 -14.37 -45.77
CA LEU A 676 -2.53 -14.99 -45.00
C LEU A 676 -2.83 -14.19 -43.72
N VAL A 677 -2.07 -13.15 -43.34
CA VAL A 677 -2.30 -12.39 -42.08
C VAL A 677 -3.10 -11.11 -42.34
N LYS A 678 -4.20 -10.92 -41.62
CA LYS A 678 -5.05 -9.73 -41.67
C LYS A 678 -4.88 -8.88 -40.43
N LEU A 679 -4.19 -7.75 -40.55
CA LEU A 679 -3.99 -6.83 -39.44
C LEU A 679 -5.29 -6.16 -38.97
N ASN A 680 -5.28 -5.65 -37.72
CA ASN A 680 -6.37 -4.86 -37.15
C ASN A 680 -6.71 -3.67 -38.09
N PRO A 681 -7.99 -3.44 -38.47
CA PRO A 681 -8.36 -2.32 -39.35
C PRO A 681 -7.97 -0.93 -38.83
N LEU A 682 -7.84 -0.76 -37.51
CA LEU A 682 -7.37 0.45 -36.84
C LEU A 682 -5.83 0.57 -36.87
N SER A 683 -5.08 -0.51 -37.08
CA SER A 683 -3.61 -0.52 -37.15
C SER A 683 -3.06 -0.33 -38.57
N VAL A 684 -3.89 -0.52 -39.61
CA VAL A 684 -3.48 -0.41 -41.02
C VAL A 684 -3.79 0.94 -41.67
N ALA A 685 -2.85 1.39 -42.49
CA ALA A 685 -3.00 2.51 -43.40
C ALA A 685 -3.18 2.00 -44.84
N PRO A 686 -3.96 2.72 -45.69
CA PRO A 686 -4.10 2.37 -47.10
C PRO A 686 -2.76 2.54 -47.82
N LEU A 687 -2.47 1.73 -48.86
CA LEU A 687 -1.21 1.75 -49.64
C LEU A 687 -0.73 3.15 -50.06
N SER A 688 -1.66 4.06 -50.35
CA SER A 688 -1.34 5.46 -50.73
C SER A 688 -0.76 6.33 -49.61
N ARG A 689 -0.78 5.86 -48.36
CA ARG A 689 -0.43 6.62 -47.15
C ARG A 689 0.26 5.78 -46.07
N CYS A 690 0.56 4.52 -46.37
CA CYS A 690 1.27 3.67 -45.44
C CYS A 690 2.77 3.94 -45.55
N ASP A 691 3.52 3.56 -44.51
CA ASP A 691 4.95 3.76 -44.44
C ASP A 691 5.69 2.49 -44.89
N PRO A 692 6.34 2.50 -46.07
CA PRO A 692 6.98 1.31 -46.59
C PRO A 692 8.31 0.96 -45.92
N TYR A 693 8.91 1.91 -45.20
CA TYR A 693 10.17 1.73 -44.48
C TYR A 693 9.97 1.40 -43.00
N LEU A 694 8.72 1.34 -42.51
CA LEU A 694 8.40 1.17 -41.11
C LEU A 694 9.07 -0.08 -40.52
N THR A 695 9.98 0.15 -39.59
CA THR A 695 10.54 -0.88 -38.71
C THR A 695 9.82 -0.81 -37.37
N ASN A 696 8.82 -1.68 -37.19
CA ASN A 696 8.03 -1.81 -35.96
C ASN A 696 8.33 -3.17 -35.30
N PHE A 697 8.93 -3.12 -34.12
CA PHE A 697 9.12 -4.26 -33.23
C PHE A 697 7.89 -4.41 -32.35
N GLN A 698 7.06 -5.36 -32.73
CA GLN A 698 5.93 -5.78 -31.95
C GLN A 698 5.90 -7.30 -32.01
N LYS A 699 5.88 -7.95 -30.85
CA LYS A 699 5.40 -9.34 -30.79
C LYS A 699 3.93 -9.22 -31.14
N ILE A 700 3.50 -9.79 -32.26
CA ILE A 700 2.09 -9.86 -32.66
C ILE A 700 1.65 -11.31 -32.39
N LEU A 701 0.39 -11.56 -32.05
CA LEU A 701 -0.19 -12.90 -32.06
C LEU A 701 -1.26 -12.96 -33.16
N SER A 702 -1.38 -14.06 -33.89
CA SER A 702 -2.50 -14.33 -34.80
C SER A 702 -3.37 -15.46 -34.27
N ASP A 703 -4.66 -15.43 -34.60
CA ASP A 703 -5.71 -16.33 -34.09
C ASP A 703 -5.84 -17.66 -34.85
N GLY A 704 -4.90 -17.95 -35.75
CA GLY A 704 -4.92 -19.17 -36.55
C GLY A 704 -5.90 -19.16 -37.71
N ASP A 705 -5.85 -20.24 -38.49
CA ASP A 705 -6.74 -20.50 -39.64
C ASP A 705 -7.94 -21.35 -39.19
N PHE A 706 -8.71 -20.88 -38.20
CA PHE A 706 -9.77 -21.68 -37.54
C PHE A 706 -10.86 -22.15 -38.51
N ASN A 707 -11.14 -21.36 -39.55
CA ASN A 707 -12.16 -21.66 -40.55
C ASN A 707 -11.61 -22.46 -41.75
N GLY A 708 -10.30 -22.72 -41.80
CA GLY A 708 -9.62 -23.45 -42.88
C GLY A 708 -9.63 -22.73 -44.22
N ASP A 709 -9.84 -21.41 -44.24
CA ASP A 709 -9.83 -20.59 -45.45
C ASP A 709 -8.41 -20.14 -45.86
N GLY A 710 -7.43 -20.40 -45.00
CA GLY A 710 -6.05 -20.01 -45.18
C GLY A 710 -5.77 -18.57 -44.78
N ILE A 711 -6.64 -17.88 -44.04
CA ILE A 711 -6.45 -16.52 -43.55
C ILE A 711 -6.41 -16.54 -42.00
N PHE A 712 -5.41 -15.89 -41.46
CA PHE A 712 -5.10 -15.65 -40.06
C PHE A 712 -5.41 -14.18 -39.75
N GLU A 713 -6.14 -13.87 -38.69
CA GLU A 713 -6.39 -12.48 -38.28
C GLU A 713 -5.43 -12.07 -37.14
N GLU A 714 -4.87 -10.85 -37.22
CA GLU A 714 -4.27 -10.17 -36.08
C GLU A 714 -5.41 -9.89 -35.10
N VAL A 715 -5.25 -10.37 -33.88
CA VAL A 715 -6.37 -10.40 -32.95
C VAL A 715 -6.62 -9.01 -32.35
N GLU A 716 -7.83 -8.44 -32.52
CA GLU A 716 -8.26 -7.28 -31.71
C GLU A 716 -8.60 -7.70 -30.28
N TYR A 717 -9.26 -8.85 -30.11
CA TYR A 717 -9.16 -9.79 -28.97
C TYR A 717 -10.04 -11.05 -29.22
N GLN A 718 -9.47 -12.26 -29.10
CA GLN A 718 -10.09 -13.61 -28.93
C GLN A 718 -8.96 -14.68 -29.09
N SER A 719 -8.32 -15.17 -28.01
CA SER A 719 -7.43 -16.35 -28.05
C SER A 719 -8.12 -17.72 -27.95
N LEU A 720 -8.30 -18.45 -29.06
CA LEU A 720 -8.18 -19.91 -29.05
C LEU A 720 -7.64 -20.41 -30.40
N PHE A 721 -6.30 -20.56 -30.43
CA PHE A 721 -5.51 -21.50 -31.24
C PHE A 721 -4.76 -21.02 -32.50
N ALA A 722 -3.67 -21.73 -32.81
CA ALA A 722 -2.42 -21.33 -33.50
C ALA A 722 -2.45 -20.34 -34.65
N ASP A 723 -1.80 -19.20 -34.46
CA ASP A 723 -0.42 -19.01 -34.93
C ASP A 723 0.26 -17.87 -34.13
N ILE A 724 1.29 -18.15 -33.31
CA ILE A 724 1.95 -17.15 -32.43
C ILE A 724 3.01 -16.28 -33.20
N VAL A 725 2.63 -15.94 -34.43
CA VAL A 725 3.24 -15.04 -35.43
C VAL A 725 4.64 -15.37 -35.94
N LYS A 726 4.62 -15.57 -37.25
CA LYS A 726 5.72 -15.75 -38.20
C LYS A 726 6.13 -14.48 -38.93
N THR A 727 5.49 -13.34 -38.66
CA THR A 727 5.62 -12.13 -39.48
C THR A 727 6.37 -11.06 -38.71
N ARG A 728 7.62 -11.43 -38.50
CA ARG A 728 8.69 -10.55 -38.11
C ARG A 728 9.32 -10.03 -39.38
N VAL A 729 8.60 -9.36 -40.28
CA VAL A 729 9.27 -8.78 -41.47
C VAL A 729 8.80 -7.38 -41.77
N ARG A 730 9.71 -6.53 -42.22
CA ARG A 730 9.35 -5.28 -42.88
C ARG A 730 8.75 -5.66 -44.21
N THR A 731 7.50 -5.25 -44.41
CA THR A 731 6.62 -5.85 -45.41
C THR A 731 7.13 -5.66 -46.84
N PHE A 732 8.01 -4.69 -47.09
CA PHE A 732 8.48 -4.34 -48.44
C PHE A 732 9.73 -5.10 -48.88
N ASP A 733 10.71 -5.26 -48.00
CA ASP A 733 12.00 -5.88 -48.32
C ASP A 733 12.17 -7.26 -47.69
N GLN A 734 11.13 -7.76 -47.00
CA GLN A 734 11.11 -9.07 -46.36
C GLN A 734 12.19 -9.23 -45.28
N GLN A 735 12.72 -8.11 -44.79
CA GLN A 735 13.76 -8.15 -43.79
C GLN A 735 13.18 -8.58 -42.45
N ALA A 736 13.82 -9.56 -41.79
CA ALA A 736 13.37 -10.03 -40.49
C ALA A 736 13.45 -8.96 -39.37
N MET A 737 12.39 -8.84 -38.57
CA MET A 737 12.21 -7.97 -37.40
C MET A 737 12.20 -8.87 -36.16
N ASP A 738 13.29 -9.60 -35.96
CA ASP A 738 13.38 -10.59 -34.89
C ASP A 738 13.50 -9.97 -33.50
N ALA A 739 13.01 -10.71 -32.50
CA ALA A 739 13.35 -10.41 -31.12
C ALA A 739 14.88 -10.38 -31.00
N LEU A 740 15.42 -9.28 -30.48
CA LEU A 740 16.85 -9.18 -30.24
C LEU A 740 17.17 -10.09 -29.06
N ASN A 741 17.69 -11.27 -29.39
CA ASN A 741 17.95 -12.33 -28.43
C ASN A 741 19.45 -12.59 -28.33
N THR A 742 20.00 -12.11 -27.23
CA THR A 742 21.42 -12.15 -26.95
C THR A 742 21.95 -13.53 -26.56
N THR A 743 21.07 -14.51 -26.33
CA THR A 743 21.42 -15.87 -25.88
C THR A 743 21.60 -16.84 -27.05
N ILE A 744 21.03 -16.49 -28.20
CA ILE A 744 21.06 -17.27 -29.43
C ILE A 744 22.38 -17.04 -30.18
N LEU A 745 23.12 -18.11 -30.45
CA LEU A 745 24.33 -18.05 -31.27
C LEU A 745 24.05 -18.46 -32.72
N ILE A 746 23.87 -17.50 -33.62
CA ILE A 746 23.80 -17.78 -35.07
C ILE A 746 25.23 -17.89 -35.61
N ASN A 747 25.62 -19.09 -36.06
CA ASN A 747 26.98 -19.38 -36.54
C ASN A 747 28.10 -19.09 -35.51
N GLY A 748 27.79 -19.12 -34.22
CA GLY A 748 28.74 -18.87 -33.14
C GLY A 748 28.85 -17.41 -32.69
N GLU A 749 28.03 -16.51 -33.22
CA GLU A 749 27.93 -15.10 -32.80
C GLU A 749 26.54 -14.81 -32.18
N PRO A 750 26.44 -13.98 -31.13
CA PRO A 750 25.16 -13.60 -30.52
C PRO A 750 24.23 -12.93 -31.53
N HIS A 751 22.95 -13.30 -31.54
CA HIS A 751 21.90 -12.61 -32.31
C HIS A 751 21.36 -11.39 -31.54
N ASP A 752 22.28 -10.55 -31.09
CA ASP A 752 22.00 -9.38 -30.27
C ASP A 752 21.66 -8.13 -31.09
N SER A 753 21.76 -8.18 -32.41
CA SER A 753 21.63 -7.01 -33.28
C SER A 753 20.92 -7.31 -34.60
N ALA A 754 20.22 -6.29 -35.11
CA ALA A 754 19.54 -6.30 -36.40
C ALA A 754 19.71 -4.96 -37.12
N SER A 755 19.96 -5.00 -38.45
CA SER A 755 20.40 -3.84 -39.23
C SER A 755 19.48 -3.53 -40.40
N TYR A 756 18.79 -2.39 -40.39
CA TYR A 756 17.73 -2.05 -41.34
C TYR A 756 18.16 -0.98 -42.34
N GLU A 757 17.92 -1.22 -43.63
CA GLU A 757 18.28 -0.27 -44.70
C GLU A 757 17.18 0.79 -44.92
N TYR A 758 17.58 2.05 -45.05
CA TYR A 758 16.73 3.19 -45.40
C TYR A 758 17.34 3.92 -46.58
N VAL A 759 16.56 4.12 -47.64
CA VAL A 759 17.04 4.74 -48.87
C VAL A 759 16.36 6.08 -49.06
N PHE A 760 17.14 7.12 -49.29
CA PHE A 760 16.69 8.49 -49.51
C PHE A 760 16.88 8.93 -50.96
N ASP A 761 15.98 9.77 -51.47
CA ASP A 761 16.08 10.41 -52.78
C ASP A 761 16.82 11.75 -52.68
N LEU A 762 17.94 11.85 -53.39
CA LEU A 762 18.82 13.02 -53.42
C LEU A 762 18.50 14.01 -54.54
N THR A 763 17.44 13.77 -55.34
CA THR A 763 17.09 14.64 -56.47
C THR A 763 16.87 16.09 -56.01
N GLY A 764 17.70 17.02 -56.48
CA GLY A 764 17.62 18.45 -56.10
C GLY A 764 18.38 18.84 -54.82
N PHE A 765 19.27 17.96 -54.33
CA PHE A 765 20.13 18.17 -53.17
C PHE A 765 21.63 18.27 -53.51
N GLU A 766 21.98 18.55 -54.77
CA GLU A 766 23.37 18.64 -55.22
C GLU A 766 24.16 19.71 -54.44
N GLY A 767 25.33 19.34 -53.92
CA GLY A 767 26.20 20.21 -53.13
C GLY A 767 25.72 20.49 -51.70
N GLU A 768 24.62 19.89 -51.24
CA GLU A 768 24.21 19.94 -49.84
C GLU A 768 24.94 18.89 -48.99
N THR A 769 24.97 19.11 -47.68
CA THR A 769 25.41 18.12 -46.71
C THR A 769 24.19 17.59 -45.95
N ILE A 770 24.03 16.28 -45.94
CA ILE A 770 22.89 15.57 -45.36
C ILE A 770 23.33 14.84 -44.09
N THR A 771 22.51 14.96 -43.05
CA THR A 771 22.61 14.17 -41.82
C THR A 771 21.36 13.30 -41.70
N ILE A 772 21.54 12.04 -41.32
CA ILE A 772 20.46 11.09 -41.09
C ILE A 772 20.32 10.91 -39.58
N THR A 773 19.10 11.03 -39.08
CA THR A 773 18.78 10.84 -37.67
C THR A 773 17.92 9.59 -37.54
N ALA A 774 18.30 8.69 -36.63
CA ALA A 774 17.51 7.55 -36.22
C ALA A 774 17.16 7.66 -34.74
N ILE A 775 15.89 7.41 -34.41
CA ILE A 775 15.36 7.43 -33.05
C ILE A 775 14.68 6.10 -32.79
N MET A 776 15.12 5.37 -31.78
CA MET A 776 14.36 4.25 -31.25
C MET A 776 13.28 4.78 -30.31
N ARG A 777 12.01 4.59 -30.67
CA ARG A 777 10.86 5.02 -29.88
C ARG A 777 10.15 3.84 -29.25
N PHE A 778 9.52 4.09 -28.10
CA PHE A 778 8.74 3.09 -27.39
C PHE A 778 7.46 3.68 -26.82
N ARG A 779 6.38 2.90 -26.88
CA ARG A 779 5.19 3.10 -26.06
C ARG A 779 4.72 1.76 -25.50
N HIS A 780 4.23 1.80 -24.27
CA HIS A 780 3.90 0.58 -23.55
C HIS A 780 2.70 -0.18 -24.13
N LEU A 781 1.78 0.51 -24.82
CA LEU A 781 0.58 -0.01 -25.46
C LEU A 781 0.30 0.73 -26.77
N PRO A 782 -0.09 0.06 -27.86
CA PRO A 782 -0.52 0.75 -29.06
C PRO A 782 -1.94 1.35 -28.88
N PRO A 783 -2.24 2.53 -29.48
CA PRO A 783 -3.53 3.19 -29.32
C PRO A 783 -4.71 2.37 -29.84
N TYR A 784 -4.54 1.62 -30.93
CA TYR A 784 -5.59 0.74 -31.45
C TYR A 784 -6.01 -0.32 -30.44
N PHE A 785 -5.07 -0.85 -29.64
CA PHE A 785 -5.35 -1.84 -28.61
C PHE A 785 -6.19 -1.25 -27.48
N ILE A 786 -5.89 -0.02 -27.05
CA ILE A 786 -6.71 0.70 -26.06
C ILE A 786 -8.12 0.97 -26.60
N LYS A 787 -8.24 1.37 -27.88
CA LYS A 787 -9.55 1.60 -28.51
C LYS A 787 -10.37 0.32 -28.62
N ALA A 788 -9.74 -0.80 -28.95
CA ALA A 788 -10.41 -2.10 -29.09
C ALA A 788 -11.04 -2.60 -27.78
N LEU A 789 -10.49 -2.20 -26.62
CA LEU A 789 -10.99 -2.56 -25.30
C LEU A 789 -12.05 -1.60 -24.73
N ASN A 790 -12.44 -0.56 -25.48
CA ASN A 790 -13.27 0.54 -24.97
C ASN A 790 -14.56 0.07 -24.28
N ASP A 791 -15.24 -0.94 -24.86
CA ASP A 791 -16.54 -1.40 -24.37
C ASP A 791 -16.44 -2.22 -23.08
N GLY A 792 -15.25 -2.71 -22.72
CA GLY A 792 -14.99 -3.46 -21.50
C GLY A 792 -14.46 -2.63 -20.33
N TYR A 793 -14.24 -1.33 -20.52
CA TYR A 793 -13.73 -0.47 -19.44
C TYR A 793 -14.75 -0.23 -18.32
N PRO A 794 -14.27 -0.02 -17.08
CA PRO A 794 -15.14 0.33 -15.95
C PRO A 794 -15.96 1.60 -16.23
N ASN A 795 -17.15 1.68 -15.61
CA ASN A 795 -18.05 2.82 -15.77
C ASN A 795 -17.35 4.16 -15.48
N GLY A 796 -17.41 5.08 -16.45
CA GLY A 796 -16.81 6.42 -16.34
C GLY A 796 -15.38 6.52 -16.86
N ILE A 797 -14.84 5.47 -17.47
CA ILE A 797 -13.54 5.48 -18.15
C ILE A 797 -13.76 5.13 -19.62
N THR A 798 -13.17 5.91 -20.53
CA THR A 798 -13.18 5.69 -21.98
C THR A 798 -11.77 5.46 -22.51
N ALA A 799 -11.65 4.93 -23.72
CA ALA A 799 -10.36 4.82 -24.40
C ALA A 799 -9.66 6.17 -24.56
N ASP A 800 -10.41 7.24 -24.86
CA ASP A 800 -9.86 8.59 -25.01
C ASP A 800 -9.23 9.07 -23.70
N ASP A 801 -9.87 8.83 -22.55
CA ASP A 801 -9.35 9.18 -21.23
C ASP A 801 -8.00 8.49 -20.94
N LEU A 802 -7.84 7.23 -21.35
CA LEU A 802 -6.59 6.47 -21.17
C LEU A 802 -5.51 6.95 -22.16
N LEU A 803 -5.90 7.25 -23.39
CA LEU A 803 -5.00 7.74 -24.44
C LEU A 803 -4.40 9.11 -24.10
N GLU A 804 -5.13 10.00 -23.43
CA GLU A 804 -4.60 11.28 -22.98
C GLU A 804 -3.38 11.14 -22.06
N ASN A 805 -3.32 10.05 -21.29
CA ASN A 805 -2.20 9.75 -20.39
C ASN A 805 -1.08 8.92 -21.05
N MET A 806 -1.20 8.58 -22.32
CA MET A 806 -0.15 7.85 -23.04
C MET A 806 1.05 8.74 -23.34
N THR A 807 2.25 8.20 -23.13
CA THR A 807 3.52 8.82 -23.49
C THR A 807 4.30 7.94 -24.47
N VAL A 808 5.20 8.58 -25.21
CA VAL A 808 6.20 7.94 -26.06
C VAL A 808 7.57 8.31 -25.51
N VAL A 809 8.44 7.32 -25.39
CA VAL A 809 9.81 7.46 -24.89
C VAL A 809 10.78 7.34 -26.05
N ASP A 810 11.71 8.28 -26.14
CA ASP A 810 12.81 8.24 -27.10
C ASP A 810 13.99 7.52 -26.44
N ILE A 811 14.08 6.21 -26.65
CA ILE A 811 15.07 5.33 -26.01
C ILE A 811 16.49 5.79 -26.36
N VAL A 812 16.82 5.82 -27.64
CA VAL A 812 18.13 6.25 -28.13
C VAL A 812 17.92 7.09 -29.39
N THR A 813 18.69 8.17 -29.52
CA THR A 813 18.77 9.00 -30.73
C THR A 813 20.21 9.04 -31.21
N VAL A 814 20.42 8.74 -32.49
CA VAL A 814 21.73 8.77 -33.13
C VAL A 814 21.65 9.54 -34.43
N GLU A 815 22.65 10.38 -34.66
CA GLU A 815 22.88 11.07 -35.93
C GLU A 815 24.05 10.42 -36.65
N SER A 816 23.92 10.28 -37.96
CA SER A 816 25.00 9.84 -38.81
C SER A 816 26.13 10.87 -38.89
N VAL A 817 27.29 10.43 -39.36
CA VAL A 817 28.28 11.38 -39.90
C VAL A 817 27.65 12.11 -41.09
N PRO A 818 27.81 13.45 -41.21
CA PRO A 818 27.25 14.19 -42.34
C PRO A 818 27.89 13.78 -43.66
N VAL A 819 27.08 13.57 -44.70
CA VAL A 819 27.51 13.14 -46.04
C VAL A 819 27.24 14.25 -47.05
N SER A 820 28.25 14.58 -47.87
CA SER A 820 28.09 15.59 -48.93
C SER A 820 27.56 14.95 -50.20
N VAL A 821 26.53 15.55 -50.79
CA VAL A 821 25.98 15.13 -52.08
C VAL A 821 26.87 15.68 -53.21
N PRO A 822 27.47 14.81 -54.06
CA PRO A 822 28.41 15.20 -55.11
C PRO A 822 27.89 16.20 -56.14
#